data_AF-A0A1Y1XFZ4-F1
#
_entry.id   AF-A0A1Y1XFZ4-F1
#
_cell.length_a   1.000
_cell.length_b   1.000
_cell.length_c   1.000
_cell.angle_alpha   90.00
_cell.angle_beta   90.00
_cell.angle_gamma   90.00
#
_symmetry.space_group_name_H-M   'P 1'
#
loop_
_entity.id
_entity.type
_entity.pdbx_description
1 polymer ?
#
loop_
_entity_poly.entity_id
_entity_poly.type
_entity_poly.pdbx_seq_one_letter_code
_entity_poly.pdbx_strand_id
1 'polypeptide(L)'
;MKFIIKTLSLAALLINAKQAFAEDDLLSITSRPKLFEMTDFNVPTFKVKINENDYNNLFLVMRCEMDTHPSYLKRNDDCYTAPWVDLNYALKRAYNKNYLDIQAIKNYGKDIDFINSVVEGKAQNITLAEFEDIVNKYSTLTLEEILSQPYNLAPVPSGKPYGNNFETDNASMTFELNGEVTEVPNIKFSVGGRSSKDNSKLSYNINIKNGLLFETKNIRLRADSIDPTYIREKLAYDFHKLFELPTINANYARLYINDEFMGFYILRDAIKPKWIQDNFGEKNTKNIYKCHESAVQLFKCENDDEKITDNSDFEEFIEKLQNVKSREELEEFFDVKTFIRWQAARYLFGSLDHDKGKNTVLYMFHNENKKIWVPLHYDFDMNFGNYKIPNAKRTFTEEIANKSNPLYPIYKLLNLDNNNNEELISIMNDMVTSYYNPFIVFPRIDKIKRFIADYVYEDHTPLEDGHLPGRFAIPRAKGGDFFTYEDFEDNTEFVTIKNTIYVDDISGVTAETIAIGLKHWLIERFKFSCSTYKLNCSYMDSLFNSPYFSEYEVEERSSKYHNGGCKGSGYACCKFNTTTVTTTDYTGKWGIEGLRYCLIDEDAEANKAKEEEKMSTTTKEGNCPTLIRKGYPCCTKKTSNVNYISKNGDQYGYENNKWCGITTIQCPNFGSVRCCEHCKIISSENGHWGIEVINGVEQRCAISNYCLSK
;
A
#
# COMPACT_ATOMS: atom_id res chain seq x y z
N MET A 1 -14.68 50.68 -21.61
CA MET A 1 -15.11 50.07 -22.89
C MET A 1 -15.89 48.81 -22.52
N LYS A 2 -17.22 48.81 -22.70
CA LYS A 2 -18.13 47.76 -22.23
C LYS A 2 -17.92 46.48 -23.07
N PHE A 3 -17.44 45.40 -22.46
CA PHE A 3 -17.43 44.08 -23.10
C PHE A 3 -18.81 43.44 -22.94
N ILE A 4 -19.42 43.14 -24.10
CA ILE A 4 -20.72 42.51 -24.23
C ILE A 4 -20.56 41.02 -23.93
N ILE A 5 -21.20 40.57 -22.85
CA ILE A 5 -21.39 39.17 -22.51
C ILE A 5 -22.24 38.55 -23.63
N LYS A 6 -21.63 37.67 -24.44
CA LYS A 6 -22.40 36.79 -25.32
C LYS A 6 -23.07 35.75 -24.45
N THR A 7 -24.39 35.84 -24.36
CA THR A 7 -25.28 34.77 -23.93
C THR A 7 -25.06 33.56 -24.84
N LEU A 8 -24.43 32.49 -24.32
CA LEU A 8 -24.56 31.18 -24.93
C LEU A 8 -26.02 30.75 -24.80
N SER A 9 -26.73 30.71 -25.92
CA SER A 9 -28.07 30.15 -25.99
C SER A 9 -27.97 28.64 -25.76
N LEU A 10 -28.65 28.15 -24.72
CA LEU A 10 -28.73 26.76 -24.28
C LEU A 10 -29.44 25.81 -25.31
N ALA A 11 -29.64 26.24 -26.55
CA ALA A 11 -30.51 25.57 -27.53
C ALA A 11 -29.77 24.96 -28.75
N ALA A 12 -28.44 24.88 -28.76
CA ALA A 12 -27.67 24.37 -29.91
C ALA A 12 -27.09 22.94 -29.71
N LEU A 13 -27.60 22.15 -28.77
CA LEU A 13 -27.08 20.81 -28.44
C LEU A 13 -27.77 19.64 -29.17
N LEU A 14 -28.33 19.89 -30.36
CA LEU A 14 -28.83 18.83 -31.23
C LEU A 14 -28.48 19.19 -32.67
N ILE A 15 -27.48 18.51 -33.27
CA ILE A 15 -27.48 17.92 -34.62
C ILE A 15 -26.07 17.40 -34.99
N ASN A 16 -26.07 16.19 -35.57
CA ASN A 16 -25.01 15.46 -36.30
C ASN A 16 -23.89 14.75 -35.53
N ALA A 17 -24.31 13.64 -34.91
CA ALA A 17 -23.47 12.47 -34.67
C ALA A 17 -22.92 11.91 -35.99
N LYS A 18 -21.63 12.15 -36.27
CA LYS A 18 -20.67 11.16 -36.81
C LYS A 18 -19.24 11.67 -37.04
N GLN A 19 -18.87 12.90 -36.63
CA GLN A 19 -17.47 13.35 -36.84
C GLN A 19 -16.94 14.44 -35.87
N ALA A 20 -17.38 14.47 -34.61
CA ALA A 20 -16.83 15.37 -33.59
C ALA A 20 -16.90 14.72 -32.19
N PHE A 21 -15.89 13.94 -31.81
CA PHE A 21 -15.78 13.33 -30.47
C PHE A 21 -14.33 13.29 -29.96
N ALA A 22 -13.51 14.30 -30.24
CA ALA A 22 -12.12 14.34 -29.78
C ALA A 22 -11.74 15.62 -29.01
N GLU A 23 -12.63 16.61 -28.89
CA GLU A 23 -12.32 17.87 -28.20
C GLU A 23 -13.11 18.00 -26.90
N ASP A 24 -12.46 18.49 -25.85
CA ASP A 24 -13.11 18.81 -24.60
C ASP A 24 -13.67 20.24 -24.62
N ASP A 25 -14.91 20.38 -25.09
CA ASP A 25 -15.59 21.68 -25.19
C ASP A 25 -15.53 22.51 -23.89
N LEU A 26 -15.58 21.86 -22.73
CA LEU A 26 -15.57 22.55 -21.44
C LEU A 26 -14.21 23.19 -21.17
N LEU A 27 -13.11 22.51 -21.49
CA LEU A 27 -11.75 23.00 -21.25
C LEU A 27 -11.14 23.73 -22.45
N SER A 28 -11.83 23.79 -23.60
CA SER A 28 -11.40 24.49 -24.83
C SER A 28 -11.06 25.97 -24.63
N ILE A 29 -11.65 26.60 -23.60
CA ILE A 29 -11.41 28.00 -23.23
C ILE A 29 -10.15 28.20 -22.36
N THR A 30 -9.47 27.13 -21.97
CA THR A 30 -8.33 27.15 -21.05
C THR A 30 -7.02 26.85 -21.77
N SER A 31 -5.92 27.50 -21.38
CA SER A 31 -4.58 27.21 -21.91
C SER A 31 -3.97 26.01 -21.19
N ARG A 32 -3.64 24.94 -21.90
CA ARG A 32 -3.03 23.72 -21.34
C ARG A 32 -1.87 23.24 -22.23
N PRO A 33 -0.86 22.53 -21.69
CA PRO A 33 0.19 21.94 -22.50
C PRO A 33 -0.40 20.97 -23.54
N LYS A 34 0.22 20.90 -24.72
CA LYS A 34 -0.28 20.09 -25.84
C LYS A 34 -0.54 18.62 -25.49
N LEU A 35 0.24 18.03 -24.59
CA LEU A 35 0.01 16.68 -24.06
C LEU A 35 -1.42 16.48 -23.54
N PHE A 36 -1.95 17.44 -22.79
CA PHE A 36 -3.27 17.33 -22.17
C PHE A 36 -4.38 17.58 -23.17
N GLU A 37 -4.22 18.57 -24.06
CA GLU A 37 -5.20 18.80 -25.13
C GLU A 37 -5.38 17.56 -26.03
N MET A 38 -4.28 16.90 -26.41
CA MET A 38 -4.34 15.71 -27.28
C MET A 38 -4.87 14.46 -26.57
N THR A 39 -4.84 14.44 -25.25
CA THR A 39 -5.30 13.30 -24.42
C THR A 39 -6.68 13.55 -23.82
N ASP A 40 -7.35 14.63 -24.21
CA ASP A 40 -8.76 14.82 -23.90
C ASP A 40 -9.58 13.74 -24.60
N PHE A 41 -10.31 12.96 -23.81
CA PHE A 41 -11.12 11.83 -24.30
C PHE A 41 -10.36 10.86 -25.22
N ASN A 42 -9.04 10.76 -25.03
CA ASN A 42 -8.18 9.75 -25.65
C ASN A 42 -7.19 9.24 -24.61
N VAL A 43 -7.07 7.92 -24.44
CA VAL A 43 -6.16 7.32 -23.47
C VAL A 43 -4.86 6.90 -24.16
N PRO A 44 -3.75 7.64 -24.02
CA PRO A 44 -2.46 7.23 -24.54
C PRO A 44 -1.92 6.01 -23.80
N THR A 45 -0.99 5.31 -24.45
CA THR A 45 -0.19 4.25 -23.84
C THR A 45 1.24 4.72 -23.65
N PHE A 46 1.72 4.68 -22.41
CA PHE A 46 3.13 4.86 -22.09
C PHE A 46 3.79 3.49 -21.96
N LYS A 47 4.84 3.22 -22.73
CA LYS A 47 5.65 2.00 -22.58
C LYS A 47 7.04 2.38 -22.10
N VAL A 48 7.31 2.14 -20.83
CA VAL A 48 8.61 2.39 -20.20
C VAL A 48 9.49 1.15 -20.39
N LYS A 49 10.74 1.38 -20.81
CA LYS A 49 11.77 0.35 -20.89
C LYS A 49 12.87 0.63 -19.88
N ILE A 50 13.13 -0.36 -19.03
CA ILE A 50 14.21 -0.39 -18.04
C ILE A 50 15.08 -1.63 -18.28
N ASN A 51 16.35 -1.57 -17.90
CA ASN A 51 17.26 -2.72 -18.02
C ASN A 51 16.89 -3.83 -17.00
N GLU A 52 17.46 -5.02 -17.18
CA GLU A 52 17.18 -6.19 -16.34
C GLU A 52 17.52 -5.98 -14.86
N ASN A 53 18.62 -5.29 -14.56
CA ASN A 53 18.99 -4.98 -13.17
C ASN A 53 17.96 -4.07 -12.49
N ASP A 54 17.49 -3.06 -13.20
CA ASP A 54 16.45 -2.15 -12.71
C ASP A 54 15.09 -2.83 -12.61
N TYR A 55 14.77 -3.73 -13.54
CA TYR A 55 13.59 -4.58 -13.45
C TYR A 55 13.61 -5.43 -12.18
N ASN A 56 14.75 -6.07 -11.87
CA ASN A 56 14.93 -6.82 -10.63
C ASN A 56 14.83 -5.93 -9.38
N ASN A 57 15.43 -4.74 -9.42
CA ASN A 57 15.36 -3.79 -8.30
C ASN A 57 13.93 -3.33 -7.99
N LEU A 58 13.02 -3.36 -8.96
CA LEU A 58 11.60 -3.07 -8.75
C LEU A 58 10.80 -4.37 -8.51
N PHE A 59 10.59 -5.18 -9.53
CA PHE A 59 9.63 -6.29 -9.53
C PHE A 59 10.10 -7.45 -8.66
N LEU A 60 11.36 -7.90 -8.82
CA LEU A 60 11.88 -9.02 -8.04
C LEU A 60 11.93 -8.67 -6.55
N VAL A 61 12.37 -7.45 -6.21
CA VAL A 61 12.35 -6.96 -4.81
C VAL A 61 10.93 -7.00 -4.24
N MET A 62 9.94 -6.41 -4.93
CA MET A 62 8.55 -6.40 -4.46
C MET A 62 7.98 -7.81 -4.27
N ARG A 63 8.30 -8.74 -5.18
CA ARG A 63 7.90 -10.15 -5.06
C ARG A 63 8.57 -10.84 -3.87
N CYS A 64 9.87 -10.63 -3.69
CA CYS A 64 10.61 -11.26 -2.61
C CYS A 64 10.22 -10.73 -1.22
N GLU A 65 9.80 -9.47 -1.09
CA GLU A 65 9.24 -8.95 0.16
C GLU A 65 8.03 -9.77 0.65
N MET A 66 7.21 -10.29 -0.27
CA MET A 66 6.07 -11.14 0.09
C MET A 66 6.45 -12.62 0.21
N ASP A 67 7.16 -13.18 -0.78
CA ASP A 67 7.43 -14.63 -0.84
C ASP A 67 8.39 -15.10 0.28
N THR A 68 9.26 -14.20 0.78
CA THR A 68 10.16 -14.47 1.91
C THR A 68 9.57 -14.08 3.27
N HIS A 69 8.34 -13.58 3.31
CA HIS A 69 7.69 -13.21 4.55
C HIS A 69 7.33 -14.48 5.35
N PRO A 70 7.69 -14.56 6.65
CA PRO A 70 7.66 -15.80 7.43
C PRO A 70 6.25 -16.30 7.79
N SER A 71 5.20 -15.54 7.46
CA SER A 71 3.80 -15.96 7.57
C SER A 71 3.25 -16.62 6.29
N TYR A 72 3.95 -16.51 5.16
CA TYR A 72 3.49 -17.07 3.88
C TYR A 72 4.39 -18.21 3.40
N LEU A 73 5.70 -18.15 3.66
CA LEU A 73 6.71 -19.19 3.38
C LEU A 73 6.48 -19.89 2.03
N LYS A 74 6.67 -19.14 0.95
CA LYS A 74 6.51 -19.66 -0.41
C LYS A 74 7.89 -19.88 -1.03
N ARG A 75 8.16 -21.10 -1.51
CA ARG A 75 9.38 -21.39 -2.26
C ARG A 75 9.44 -20.49 -3.49
N ASN A 76 10.49 -19.70 -3.58
CA ASN A 76 10.78 -18.86 -4.73
C ASN A 76 12.29 -18.85 -4.98
N ASP A 77 12.73 -19.72 -5.87
CA ASP A 77 14.15 -19.89 -6.21
C ASP A 77 14.73 -18.59 -6.80
N ASP A 78 13.95 -17.79 -7.55
CA ASP A 78 14.40 -16.49 -8.07
C ASP A 78 14.77 -15.53 -6.93
N CYS A 79 14.04 -15.56 -5.81
CA CYS A 79 14.38 -14.78 -4.63
C CYS A 79 15.61 -15.31 -3.91
N TYR A 80 15.82 -16.63 -3.91
CA TYR A 80 16.96 -17.28 -3.26
C TYR A 80 18.24 -17.19 -4.08
N THR A 81 18.13 -16.90 -5.38
CA THR A 81 19.26 -16.68 -6.28
C THR A 81 19.25 -15.28 -6.90
N ALA A 82 18.54 -14.34 -6.28
CA ALA A 82 18.47 -12.97 -6.77
C ALA A 82 19.87 -12.32 -6.83
N PRO A 83 20.09 -11.28 -7.66
CA PRO A 83 21.41 -10.67 -7.82
C PRO A 83 22.07 -10.14 -6.53
N TRP A 84 21.28 -9.86 -5.49
CA TRP A 84 21.75 -9.41 -4.18
C TRP A 84 21.99 -10.55 -3.17
N VAL A 85 21.70 -11.80 -3.55
CA VAL A 85 21.86 -12.95 -2.65
C VAL A 85 23.25 -13.56 -2.83
N ASP A 86 23.98 -13.62 -1.73
CA ASP A 86 25.23 -14.34 -1.61
C ASP A 86 25.01 -15.60 -0.76
N LEU A 87 24.98 -16.77 -1.42
CA LEU A 87 24.78 -18.04 -0.73
C LEU A 87 25.99 -18.46 0.11
N ASN A 88 27.20 -17.98 -0.19
CA ASN A 88 28.36 -18.18 0.68
C ASN A 88 28.19 -17.40 1.99
N TYR A 89 27.70 -16.16 1.91
CA TYR A 89 27.30 -15.38 3.08
C TYR A 89 26.19 -16.10 3.86
N ALA A 90 25.15 -16.56 3.17
CA ALA A 90 24.02 -17.27 3.79
C ALA A 90 24.51 -18.50 4.58
N LEU A 91 25.34 -19.36 3.96
CA LEU A 91 25.88 -20.56 4.61
C LEU A 91 26.77 -20.21 5.79
N LYS A 92 27.68 -19.24 5.62
CA LYS A 92 28.56 -18.77 6.69
C LYS A 92 27.77 -18.24 7.87
N ARG A 93 26.71 -17.47 7.62
CA ARG A 93 25.84 -16.94 8.66
C ARG A 93 25.02 -18.04 9.33
N ALA A 94 24.45 -18.97 8.57
CA ALA A 94 23.71 -20.12 9.10
C ALA A 94 24.57 -20.95 10.05
N TYR A 95 25.82 -21.22 9.67
CA TYR A 95 26.80 -21.88 10.52
C TYR A 95 27.11 -21.07 11.80
N ASN A 96 27.48 -19.79 11.65
CA ASN A 96 27.87 -18.93 12.79
C ASN A 96 26.73 -18.64 13.77
N LYS A 97 25.49 -18.63 13.29
CA LYS A 97 24.29 -18.41 14.12
C LYS A 97 23.71 -19.71 14.67
N ASN A 98 24.37 -20.85 14.46
CA ASN A 98 23.91 -22.17 14.86
C ASN A 98 22.52 -22.53 14.32
N TYR A 99 22.19 -22.08 13.10
CA TYR A 99 20.99 -22.54 12.38
C TYR A 99 21.20 -23.94 11.79
N LEU A 100 22.44 -24.44 11.82
CA LEU A 100 22.84 -25.79 11.48
C LEU A 100 23.38 -26.50 12.74
N ASP A 101 23.14 -27.81 12.86
CA ASP A 101 23.66 -28.69 13.90
C ASP A 101 25.15 -28.96 13.68
N ILE A 102 25.98 -28.14 14.31
CA ILE A 102 27.45 -28.23 14.24
C ILE A 102 27.98 -29.58 14.73
N GLN A 103 27.31 -30.23 15.68
CA GLN A 103 27.76 -31.53 16.21
C GLN A 103 27.54 -32.64 15.18
N ALA A 104 26.39 -32.62 14.50
CA ALA A 104 26.12 -33.54 13.39
C ALA A 104 27.12 -33.33 12.23
N ILE A 105 27.44 -32.07 11.90
CA ILE A 105 28.39 -31.73 10.81
C ILE A 105 29.78 -32.31 11.09
N LYS A 106 30.29 -32.18 12.33
CA LYS A 106 31.63 -32.67 12.71
C LYS A 106 31.81 -34.18 12.56
N ASN A 107 30.73 -34.94 12.55
CA ASN A 107 30.76 -36.39 12.37
C ASN A 107 30.91 -36.82 10.90
N TYR A 108 30.83 -35.88 9.94
CA TYR A 108 30.96 -36.14 8.50
C TYR A 108 32.06 -35.27 7.89
N GLY A 109 33.26 -35.85 7.74
CA GLY A 109 34.47 -35.14 7.30
C GLY A 109 34.33 -34.34 6.00
N LYS A 110 33.61 -34.84 4.98
CA LYS A 110 33.48 -34.14 3.70
C LYS A 110 32.65 -32.86 3.77
N ASP A 111 31.55 -32.89 4.52
CA ASP A 111 30.60 -31.78 4.57
C ASP A 111 31.14 -30.67 5.50
N ILE A 112 31.85 -31.02 6.58
CA ILE A 112 32.56 -30.03 7.41
C ILE A 112 33.71 -29.38 6.62
N ASP A 113 34.46 -30.13 5.80
CA ASP A 113 35.52 -29.57 4.97
C ASP A 113 34.97 -28.60 3.93
N PHE A 114 33.84 -28.95 3.29
CA PHE A 114 33.12 -28.06 2.37
C PHE A 114 32.66 -26.79 3.08
N ILE A 115 31.95 -26.90 4.22
CA ILE A 115 31.46 -25.73 4.97
C ILE A 115 32.63 -24.84 5.41
N ASN A 116 33.72 -25.41 5.94
CA ASN A 116 34.89 -24.64 6.33
C ASN A 116 35.51 -23.93 5.13
N SER A 117 35.57 -24.58 3.97
CA SER A 117 36.07 -23.93 2.75
C SER A 117 35.25 -22.69 2.37
N VAL A 118 33.94 -22.70 2.59
CA VAL A 118 33.08 -21.52 2.37
C VAL A 118 33.27 -20.48 3.47
N VAL A 119 33.27 -20.88 4.75
CA VAL A 119 33.42 -19.99 5.91
C VAL A 119 34.76 -19.25 5.89
N GLU A 120 35.83 -19.93 5.46
CA GLU A 120 37.20 -19.41 5.32
C GLU A 120 37.42 -18.63 4.01
N GLY A 121 36.42 -18.54 3.13
CA GLY A 121 36.51 -17.79 1.87
C GLY A 121 37.38 -18.46 0.79
N LYS A 122 37.53 -19.79 0.86
CA LYS A 122 38.33 -20.59 -0.08
C LYS A 122 37.48 -21.24 -1.19
N ALA A 123 36.18 -21.38 -0.99
CA ALA A 123 35.24 -21.96 -1.96
C ALA A 123 34.83 -20.97 -3.05
N GLN A 124 34.45 -21.49 -4.22
CA GLN A 124 33.69 -20.72 -5.22
C GLN A 124 32.26 -20.44 -4.73
N ASN A 125 31.48 -19.67 -5.50
CA ASN A 125 30.07 -19.43 -5.20
C ASN A 125 29.31 -20.75 -5.20
N ILE A 126 28.71 -21.11 -4.06
CA ILE A 126 27.88 -22.31 -3.95
C ILE A 126 26.54 -22.10 -4.66
N THR A 127 25.96 -23.20 -5.12
CA THR A 127 24.63 -23.24 -5.74
C THR A 127 23.52 -23.33 -4.69
N LEU A 128 22.29 -22.98 -5.08
CA LEU A 128 21.12 -23.16 -4.22
C LEU A 128 20.93 -24.63 -3.81
N ALA A 129 21.20 -25.56 -4.72
CA ALA A 129 21.10 -27.00 -4.45
C ALA A 129 22.12 -27.48 -3.41
N GLU A 130 23.37 -26.99 -3.46
CA GLU A 130 24.38 -27.30 -2.44
C GLU A 130 24.01 -26.69 -1.09
N PHE A 131 23.49 -25.46 -1.07
CA PHE A 131 22.98 -24.84 0.16
C PHE A 131 21.80 -25.63 0.74
N GLU A 132 20.82 -26.00 -0.09
CA GLU A 132 19.65 -26.80 0.28
C GLU A 132 20.03 -28.19 0.80
N ASP A 133 21.02 -28.86 0.21
CA ASP A 133 21.53 -30.15 0.70
C ASP A 133 22.12 -30.02 2.12
N ILE A 134 22.91 -28.98 2.39
CA ILE A 134 23.46 -28.72 3.72
C ILE A 134 22.34 -28.41 4.73
N VAL A 135 21.36 -27.58 4.35
CA VAL A 135 20.20 -27.27 5.21
C VAL A 135 19.41 -28.54 5.53
N ASN A 136 19.09 -29.37 4.53
CA ASN A 136 18.31 -30.60 4.71
C ASN A 136 19.03 -31.65 5.59
N LYS A 137 20.36 -31.70 5.54
CA LYS A 137 21.16 -32.62 6.36
C LYS A 137 21.33 -32.16 7.80
N TYR A 138 21.47 -30.85 8.00
CA TYR A 138 22.00 -30.31 9.25
C TYR A 138 21.09 -29.26 9.91
N SER A 139 19.94 -28.92 9.35
CA SER A 139 18.96 -28.04 10.01
C SER A 139 17.67 -28.79 10.28
N THR A 140 16.91 -28.31 11.27
CA THR A 140 15.51 -28.69 11.44
C THR A 140 14.57 -27.80 10.61
N LEU A 141 15.10 -26.72 10.01
CA LEU A 141 14.36 -25.77 9.20
C LEU A 141 14.33 -26.24 7.74
N THR A 142 13.24 -25.96 7.03
CA THR A 142 13.20 -26.09 5.57
C THR A 142 14.00 -24.96 4.89
N LEU A 143 14.22 -25.08 3.58
CA LEU A 143 14.87 -24.04 2.79
C LEU A 143 14.08 -22.72 2.85
N GLU A 144 12.76 -22.77 2.72
CA GLU A 144 11.86 -21.60 2.76
C GLU A 144 11.89 -20.93 4.13
N GLU A 145 11.94 -21.71 5.21
CA GLU A 145 12.03 -21.19 6.58
C GLU A 145 13.36 -20.49 6.82
N ILE A 146 14.49 -21.15 6.54
CA ILE A 146 15.81 -20.61 6.86
C ILE A 146 16.18 -19.40 5.98
N LEU A 147 15.64 -19.31 4.76
CA LEU A 147 15.82 -18.16 3.86
C LEU A 147 14.74 -17.07 4.06
N SER A 148 13.77 -17.28 4.95
CA SER A 148 12.79 -16.23 5.30
C SER A 148 13.44 -15.06 6.04
N GLN A 149 12.75 -13.91 5.99
CA GLN A 149 13.26 -12.62 6.47
C GLN A 149 13.90 -12.68 7.88
N PRO A 150 13.30 -13.30 8.92
CA PRO A 150 13.84 -13.30 10.29
C PRO A 150 15.31 -13.74 10.42
N TYR A 151 15.73 -14.73 9.64
CA TYR A 151 17.07 -15.33 9.73
C TYR A 151 18.15 -14.47 9.06
N ASN A 152 17.75 -13.54 8.20
CA ASN A 152 18.63 -12.59 7.52
C ASN A 152 19.77 -13.27 6.74
N LEU A 153 19.49 -14.42 6.12
CA LEU A 153 20.46 -15.15 5.30
C LEU A 153 20.52 -14.60 3.86
N ALA A 154 19.37 -14.25 3.30
CA ALA A 154 19.21 -13.64 1.98
C ALA A 154 18.36 -12.35 2.12
N PRO A 155 18.92 -11.27 2.69
CA PRO A 155 18.14 -10.07 2.98
C PRO A 155 17.67 -9.41 1.68
N VAL A 156 16.35 -9.21 1.55
CA VAL A 156 15.77 -8.41 0.48
C VAL A 156 16.16 -6.94 0.69
N PRO A 157 16.74 -6.26 -0.32
CA PRO A 157 17.25 -4.91 -0.18
C PRO A 157 16.11 -3.89 -0.03
N SER A 158 16.39 -2.80 0.67
CA SER A 158 15.43 -1.70 0.90
C SER A 158 16.10 -0.34 0.72
N GLY A 159 15.30 0.73 0.72
CA GLY A 159 15.77 2.08 0.40
C GLY A 159 15.98 2.27 -1.10
N LYS A 160 16.54 3.41 -1.50
CA LYS A 160 16.81 3.69 -2.92
C LYS A 160 17.98 2.82 -3.42
N PRO A 161 17.89 2.19 -4.61
CA PRO A 161 16.83 2.27 -5.62
C PRO A 161 15.90 1.02 -5.63
N TYR A 162 15.54 0.45 -4.49
CA TYR A 162 14.85 -0.85 -4.42
C TYR A 162 13.35 -0.73 -4.07
N GLY A 163 12.54 -1.63 -4.66
CA GLY A 163 11.13 -1.83 -4.37
C GLY A 163 10.29 -0.56 -4.50
N ASN A 164 9.50 -0.25 -3.48
CA ASN A 164 8.68 0.96 -3.45
C ASN A 164 9.46 2.29 -3.37
N ASN A 165 10.80 2.24 -3.29
CA ASN A 165 11.72 3.38 -3.39
C ASN A 165 12.54 3.38 -4.67
N PHE A 166 12.15 2.56 -5.65
CA PHE A 166 12.83 2.44 -6.92
C PHE A 166 12.96 3.78 -7.66
N GLU A 167 14.18 4.03 -8.15
CA GLU A 167 14.46 5.09 -9.11
C GLU A 167 15.60 4.67 -10.04
N THR A 168 15.48 5.02 -11.32
CA THR A 168 16.55 4.83 -12.30
C THR A 168 16.66 6.04 -13.22
N ASP A 169 17.89 6.32 -13.62
CA ASP A 169 18.26 7.30 -14.61
C ASP A 169 18.50 6.68 -16.01
N ASN A 170 18.40 5.35 -16.11
CA ASN A 170 18.71 4.55 -17.30
C ASN A 170 17.44 3.93 -17.88
N ALA A 171 16.46 4.78 -18.18
CA ALA A 171 15.18 4.38 -18.75
C ALA A 171 14.87 5.17 -20.03
N SER A 172 14.09 4.55 -20.89
CA SER A 172 13.47 5.17 -22.07
C SER A 172 11.98 4.90 -22.06
N MET A 173 11.22 5.62 -22.88
CA MET A 173 9.81 5.32 -23.07
C MET A 173 9.34 5.59 -24.49
N THR A 174 8.22 4.96 -24.88
CA THR A 174 7.39 5.41 -25.98
C THR A 174 6.07 5.96 -25.44
N PHE A 175 5.56 6.98 -26.13
CA PHE A 175 4.20 7.49 -25.98
C PHE A 175 3.43 7.14 -27.24
N GLU A 176 2.33 6.41 -27.09
CA GLU A 176 1.51 5.94 -28.20
C GLU A 176 0.10 6.52 -28.08
N LEU A 177 -0.37 7.17 -29.14
CA LEU A 177 -1.70 7.76 -29.19
C LEU A 177 -2.24 7.65 -30.62
N ASN A 178 -3.44 7.08 -30.80
CA ASN A 178 -4.10 6.95 -32.10
C ASN A 178 -3.23 6.29 -33.20
N GLY A 179 -2.38 5.34 -32.82
CA GLY A 179 -1.46 4.64 -33.72
C GLY A 179 -0.15 5.37 -34.01
N GLU A 180 0.00 6.62 -33.57
CA GLU A 180 1.26 7.36 -33.65
C GLU A 180 2.14 7.05 -32.43
N VAL A 181 3.44 6.85 -32.68
CA VAL A 181 4.43 6.51 -31.65
C VAL A 181 5.47 7.62 -31.57
N THR A 182 5.65 8.17 -30.37
CA THR A 182 6.71 9.15 -30.06
C THR A 182 7.73 8.52 -29.12
N GLU A 183 8.98 8.45 -29.55
CA GLU A 183 10.07 7.92 -28.73
C GLU A 183 10.67 9.01 -27.83
N VAL A 184 10.92 8.66 -26.56
CA VAL A 184 11.61 9.51 -25.59
C VAL A 184 12.78 8.72 -24.99
N PRO A 185 14.01 8.87 -25.54
CA PRO A 185 15.09 7.93 -25.27
C PRO A 185 15.73 8.07 -23.88
N ASN A 186 15.56 9.20 -23.19
CA ASN A 186 16.24 9.48 -21.92
C ASN A 186 15.27 10.07 -20.89
N ILE A 187 14.84 9.23 -19.95
CA ILE A 187 14.00 9.63 -18.82
C ILE A 187 14.63 9.21 -17.49
N LYS A 188 14.32 9.95 -16.42
CA LYS A 188 14.38 9.43 -15.05
C LYS A 188 13.01 8.82 -14.74
N PHE A 189 13.01 7.55 -14.35
CA PHE A 189 11.80 6.81 -13.99
C PHE A 189 11.88 6.40 -12.52
N SER A 190 10.82 6.63 -11.74
CA SER A 190 10.82 6.24 -10.33
C SER A 190 9.42 5.95 -9.80
N VAL A 191 9.34 5.20 -8.70
CA VAL A 191 8.10 5.06 -7.93
C VAL A 191 7.79 6.40 -7.26
N GLY A 192 6.55 6.86 -7.43
CA GLY A 192 6.03 8.14 -6.97
C GLY A 192 5.18 8.04 -5.71
N GLY A 193 4.97 9.20 -5.08
CA GLY A 193 4.13 9.33 -3.87
C GLY A 193 4.91 9.20 -2.55
N ARG A 194 4.14 9.22 -1.46
CA ARG A 194 4.66 9.09 -0.08
C ARG A 194 3.99 7.91 0.63
N SER A 195 2.74 8.07 1.04
CA SER A 195 1.94 7.00 1.66
C SER A 195 1.44 5.98 0.64
N SER A 196 1.18 6.40 -0.60
CA SER A 196 0.72 5.53 -1.70
C SER A 196 1.75 4.48 -2.12
N LYS A 197 3.00 4.59 -1.66
CA LYS A 197 4.05 3.58 -1.85
C LYS A 197 3.79 2.28 -1.08
N ASP A 198 2.87 2.32 -0.12
CA ASP A 198 2.45 1.19 0.68
C ASP A 198 1.16 0.53 0.14
N ASN A 199 0.60 1.04 -0.97
CA ASN A 199 -0.56 0.43 -1.63
C ASN A 199 -0.10 -0.70 -2.55
N SER A 200 -1.00 -1.63 -2.88
CA SER A 200 -0.69 -2.72 -3.81
C SER A 200 -0.32 -2.19 -5.19
N LYS A 201 -1.02 -1.14 -5.67
CA LYS A 201 -0.77 -0.49 -6.95
C LYS A 201 0.14 0.72 -6.79
N LEU A 202 1.35 0.66 -7.35
CA LEU A 202 2.31 1.75 -7.28
C LEU A 202 2.00 2.85 -8.29
N SER A 203 2.30 4.09 -7.91
CA SER A 203 2.33 5.26 -8.81
C SER A 203 3.73 5.51 -9.33
N TYR A 204 3.87 6.17 -10.47
CA TYR A 204 5.17 6.39 -11.12
C TYR A 204 5.40 7.84 -11.53
N ASN A 205 6.67 8.23 -11.50
CA ASN A 205 7.17 9.53 -11.90
C ASN A 205 8.05 9.36 -13.14
N ILE A 206 7.78 10.15 -14.18
CA ILE A 206 8.60 10.22 -15.39
C ILE A 206 9.11 11.65 -15.51
N ASN A 207 10.44 11.84 -15.50
CA ASN A 207 11.05 13.13 -15.75
C ASN A 207 11.91 13.05 -17.02
N ILE A 208 11.55 13.83 -18.04
CA ILE A 208 12.25 13.85 -19.32
C ILE A 208 13.55 14.64 -19.17
N LYS A 209 14.69 14.00 -19.51
CA LYS A 209 16.01 14.62 -19.35
C LYS A 209 16.28 15.66 -20.43
N ASN A 210 16.10 15.23 -21.69
CA ASN A 210 16.39 16.02 -22.88
C ASN A 210 15.10 16.25 -23.67
N GLY A 211 14.71 17.52 -23.84
CA GLY A 211 13.49 17.90 -24.55
C GLY A 211 12.23 17.87 -23.68
N LEU A 212 11.09 17.76 -24.35
CA LEU A 212 9.74 17.76 -23.79
C LEU A 212 8.90 16.72 -24.54
N LEU A 213 7.91 16.14 -23.87
CA LEU A 213 6.84 15.38 -24.53
C LEU A 213 5.64 16.31 -24.64
N PHE A 214 5.35 16.80 -25.85
CA PHE A 214 4.24 17.73 -26.13
C PHE A 214 4.13 18.85 -25.07
N GLU A 215 5.21 19.64 -24.99
CA GLU A 215 5.38 20.79 -24.07
C GLU A 215 5.54 20.43 -22.58
N THR A 216 5.41 19.16 -22.20
CA THR A 216 5.48 18.69 -20.81
C THR A 216 6.83 18.05 -20.48
N LYS A 217 7.40 18.34 -19.30
CA LYS A 217 8.69 17.79 -18.85
C LYS A 217 8.58 16.76 -17.73
N ASN A 218 7.67 16.99 -16.78
CA ASN A 218 7.50 16.19 -15.58
C ASN A 218 6.11 15.58 -15.61
N ILE A 219 6.06 14.25 -15.66
CA ILE A 219 4.84 13.47 -15.78
C ILE A 219 4.69 12.61 -14.52
N ARG A 220 3.45 12.46 -14.08
CA ARG A 220 3.03 11.64 -12.94
C ARG A 220 1.94 10.69 -13.44
N LEU A 221 2.14 9.40 -13.22
CA LEU A 221 1.14 8.36 -13.47
C LEU A 221 0.67 7.86 -12.12
N ARG A 222 -0.52 8.29 -11.70
CA ARG A 222 -1.08 8.00 -10.38
C ARG A 222 -2.03 6.81 -10.44
N ALA A 223 -1.82 5.87 -9.55
CA ALA A 223 -2.68 4.71 -9.40
C ALA A 223 -4.07 5.07 -8.85
N ASP A 224 -4.15 6.21 -8.14
CA ASP A 224 -5.35 6.77 -7.50
C ASP A 224 -6.17 5.77 -6.67
N SER A 225 -5.48 4.83 -6.01
CA SER A 225 -6.12 3.66 -5.39
C SER A 225 -7.17 4.00 -4.34
N ILE A 226 -7.15 5.20 -3.76
CA ILE A 226 -8.10 5.59 -2.71
C ILE A 226 -9.39 6.22 -3.24
N ASP A 227 -9.49 6.51 -4.55
CA ASP A 227 -10.69 6.99 -5.21
C ASP A 227 -11.32 5.84 -6.03
N PRO A 228 -12.47 5.28 -5.61
CA PRO A 228 -13.13 4.23 -6.40
C PRO A 228 -13.62 4.72 -7.77
N THR A 229 -13.70 6.04 -8.01
CA THR A 229 -14.26 6.59 -9.25
C THR A 229 -13.22 6.93 -10.32
N TYR A 230 -11.93 7.08 -9.96
CA TYR A 230 -10.90 7.67 -10.84
C TYR A 230 -11.27 9.06 -11.42
N ILE A 231 -12.30 9.72 -10.90
CA ILE A 231 -12.88 10.96 -11.47
C ILE A 231 -12.58 12.15 -10.57
N ARG A 232 -12.51 11.99 -9.25
CA ARG A 232 -12.53 13.11 -8.30
C ARG A 232 -11.32 14.02 -8.46
N GLU A 233 -10.14 13.42 -8.59
CA GLU A 233 -8.92 14.17 -8.77
C GLU A 233 -8.93 14.95 -10.11
N LYS A 234 -9.32 14.30 -11.22
CA LYS A 234 -9.44 14.98 -12.52
C LYS A 234 -10.46 16.11 -12.47
N LEU A 235 -11.64 15.84 -11.92
CA LEU A 235 -12.74 16.80 -11.85
C LEU A 235 -12.33 18.03 -11.04
N ALA A 236 -11.58 17.85 -9.95
CA ALA A 236 -11.04 18.95 -9.17
C ALA A 236 -10.07 19.81 -9.99
N TYR A 237 -9.10 19.21 -10.69
CA TYR A 237 -8.16 19.97 -11.52
C TYR A 237 -8.88 20.72 -12.66
N ASP A 238 -9.82 20.07 -13.34
CA ASP A 238 -10.61 20.68 -14.41
C ASP A 238 -11.35 21.92 -13.89
N PHE A 239 -12.02 21.84 -12.72
CA PHE A 239 -12.72 23.00 -12.15
C PHE A 239 -11.77 24.10 -11.66
N HIS A 240 -10.66 23.76 -11.00
CA HIS A 240 -9.68 24.77 -10.62
C HIS A 240 -9.16 25.52 -11.86
N LYS A 241 -8.94 24.82 -12.98
CA LYS A 241 -8.56 25.44 -14.25
C LYS A 241 -9.63 26.38 -14.80
N LEU A 242 -10.90 25.96 -14.78
CA LEU A 242 -12.05 26.78 -15.19
C LEU A 242 -12.25 28.02 -14.31
N PHE A 243 -11.89 27.92 -13.03
CA PHE A 243 -11.89 29.04 -12.09
C PHE A 243 -10.61 29.87 -12.15
N GLU A 244 -9.76 29.67 -13.16
CA GLU A 244 -8.50 30.40 -13.35
C GLU A 244 -7.56 30.31 -12.13
N LEU A 245 -7.65 29.22 -11.36
CA LEU A 245 -6.73 28.92 -10.27
C LEU A 245 -5.49 28.21 -10.83
N PRO A 246 -4.27 28.56 -10.34
CA PRO A 246 -3.03 27.99 -10.85
C PRO A 246 -2.90 26.53 -10.41
N THR A 247 -3.18 25.61 -11.33
CA THR A 247 -3.26 24.17 -11.01
C THR A 247 -2.63 23.30 -12.08
N ILE A 248 -2.34 22.06 -11.71
CA ILE A 248 -1.83 21.03 -12.63
C ILE A 248 -2.95 20.48 -13.51
N ASN A 249 -2.57 19.86 -14.62
CA ASN A 249 -3.52 19.25 -15.55
C ASN A 249 -3.63 17.75 -15.29
N ALA A 250 -4.80 17.16 -15.56
CA ALA A 250 -5.04 15.73 -15.40
C ALA A 250 -5.84 15.13 -16.56
N ASN A 251 -5.38 13.98 -17.04
CA ASN A 251 -6.08 13.08 -17.96
C ASN A 251 -5.77 11.64 -17.54
N TYR A 252 -5.89 10.68 -18.45
CA TYR A 252 -5.69 9.26 -18.16
C TYR A 252 -4.61 8.68 -19.06
N ALA A 253 -4.07 7.53 -18.67
CA ALA A 253 -3.07 6.80 -19.45
C ALA A 253 -3.09 5.31 -19.12
N ARG A 254 -2.70 4.49 -20.10
CA ARG A 254 -2.27 3.11 -19.89
C ARG A 254 -0.75 3.09 -19.69
N LEU A 255 -0.26 2.19 -18.85
CA LEU A 255 1.17 2.03 -18.60
C LEU A 255 1.61 0.58 -18.85
N TYR A 256 2.74 0.44 -19.53
CA TYR A 256 3.51 -0.79 -19.60
C TYR A 256 4.94 -0.55 -19.11
N ILE A 257 5.51 -1.53 -18.41
CA ILE A 257 6.93 -1.54 -18.05
C ILE A 257 7.52 -2.85 -18.58
N ASN A 258 8.52 -2.77 -19.47
CA ASN A 258 9.09 -3.95 -20.14
C ASN A 258 8.02 -4.91 -20.72
N ASP A 259 7.05 -4.34 -21.43
CA ASP A 259 5.91 -5.04 -22.06
C ASP A 259 4.90 -5.68 -21.10
N GLU A 260 5.10 -5.59 -19.78
CA GLU A 260 4.10 -5.98 -18.78
C GLU A 260 3.09 -4.84 -18.57
N PHE A 261 1.79 -5.16 -18.64
CA PHE A 261 0.71 -4.18 -18.47
C PHE A 261 0.51 -3.83 -16.99
N MET A 262 0.81 -2.58 -16.64
CA MET A 262 0.68 -2.06 -15.27
C MET A 262 -0.72 -1.54 -14.95
N GLY A 263 -1.59 -1.41 -15.95
CA GLY A 263 -2.96 -0.95 -15.74
C GLY A 263 -3.24 0.49 -16.20
N PHE A 264 -4.36 1.01 -15.70
CA PHE A 264 -4.91 2.33 -15.94
C PHE A 264 -4.49 3.33 -14.86
N TYR A 265 -4.11 4.54 -15.26
CA TYR A 265 -3.53 5.56 -14.40
C TYR A 265 -4.10 6.94 -14.70
N ILE A 266 -4.16 7.81 -13.69
CA ILE A 266 -4.34 9.25 -13.89
C ILE A 266 -3.00 9.86 -14.31
N LEU A 267 -2.97 10.47 -15.50
CA LEU A 267 -1.86 11.22 -16.06
C LEU A 267 -1.91 12.66 -15.54
N ARG A 268 -0.84 13.14 -14.90
CA ARG A 268 -0.70 14.54 -14.45
C ARG A 268 0.65 15.14 -14.83
N ASP A 269 0.69 16.46 -14.94
CA ASP A 269 1.96 17.21 -14.88
C ASP A 269 2.36 17.46 -13.41
N ALA A 270 3.45 18.18 -13.19
CA ALA A 270 3.94 18.45 -11.85
C ALA A 270 4.45 19.88 -11.70
N ILE A 271 4.18 20.49 -10.55
CA ILE A 271 4.74 21.79 -10.16
C ILE A 271 6.26 21.64 -10.01
N LYS A 272 6.96 22.06 -11.06
CA LYS A 272 8.41 22.03 -11.25
C LYS A 272 8.81 23.24 -12.10
N PRO A 273 10.11 23.57 -12.27
CA PRO A 273 10.51 24.80 -12.95
C PRO A 273 9.93 24.99 -14.36
N LYS A 274 9.71 23.92 -15.13
CA LYS A 274 9.03 24.01 -16.43
C LYS A 274 7.56 24.43 -16.30
N TRP A 275 6.82 23.86 -15.36
CA TRP A 275 5.43 24.23 -15.12
C TRP A 275 5.32 25.70 -14.63
N ILE A 276 6.26 26.15 -13.79
CA ILE A 276 6.33 27.56 -13.38
C ILE A 276 6.62 28.48 -14.58
N GLN A 277 7.53 28.09 -15.46
CA GLN A 277 7.78 28.84 -16.69
C GLN A 277 6.52 29.01 -17.53
N ASP A 278 5.72 27.95 -17.69
CA ASP A 278 4.52 27.97 -18.53
C ASP A 278 3.39 28.81 -17.93
N ASN A 279 3.25 28.81 -16.59
CA ASN A 279 2.13 29.46 -15.91
C ASN A 279 2.46 30.86 -15.35
N PHE A 280 3.73 31.15 -15.09
CA PHE A 280 4.18 32.41 -14.47
C PHE A 280 5.29 33.13 -15.26
N GLY A 281 5.81 32.54 -16.34
CA GLY A 281 6.85 33.13 -17.17
C GLY A 281 8.27 33.08 -16.57
N GLU A 282 8.44 32.49 -15.38
CA GLU A 282 9.72 32.43 -14.68
C GLU A 282 10.50 31.16 -15.05
N LYS A 283 11.63 31.33 -15.75
CA LYS A 283 12.45 30.22 -16.24
C LYS A 283 13.43 29.74 -15.17
N ASN A 284 13.57 28.41 -15.05
CA ASN A 284 14.56 27.78 -14.18
C ASN A 284 14.51 28.27 -12.72
N THR A 285 13.32 28.61 -12.23
CA THR A 285 13.15 29.03 -10.84
C THR A 285 13.68 27.96 -9.88
N LYS A 286 14.22 28.41 -8.75
CA LYS A 286 14.64 27.57 -7.63
C LYS A 286 13.73 27.76 -6.41
N ASN A 287 12.75 28.64 -6.48
CA ASN A 287 12.00 29.10 -5.32
C ASN A 287 10.66 28.38 -5.19
N ILE A 288 10.70 27.05 -5.36
CA ILE A 288 9.54 26.17 -5.22
C ILE A 288 9.73 25.39 -3.92
N TYR A 289 8.80 25.56 -2.98
CA TYR A 289 8.88 24.97 -1.66
C TYR A 289 7.72 24.01 -1.47
N LYS A 290 8.02 22.74 -1.19
CA LYS A 290 7.01 21.71 -0.95
C LYS A 290 6.65 21.68 0.52
N CYS A 291 5.35 21.74 0.82
CA CYS A 291 4.89 21.80 2.19
C CYS A 291 4.53 20.42 2.76
N HIS A 292 4.80 20.29 4.05
CA HIS A 292 4.63 19.10 4.85
C HIS A 292 3.69 19.37 6.03
N GLU A 293 3.23 18.28 6.61
CA GLU A 293 2.31 18.30 7.73
C GLU A 293 2.92 18.97 8.98
N SER A 294 2.23 20.00 9.50
CA SER A 294 2.60 20.70 10.74
C SER A 294 1.36 21.15 11.52
N ALA A 295 1.31 20.83 12.81
CA ALA A 295 0.23 21.25 13.70
C ALA A 295 0.45 22.63 14.36
N VAL A 296 1.63 23.24 14.15
CA VAL A 296 2.06 24.45 14.90
C VAL A 296 2.45 25.59 13.96
N GLN A 297 3.28 25.29 12.96
CA GLN A 297 3.74 26.29 11.98
C GLN A 297 2.64 26.63 10.98
N LEU A 298 2.54 27.90 10.59
CA LEU A 298 1.63 28.40 9.54
C LEU A 298 1.83 27.63 8.23
N PHE A 299 3.08 27.54 7.78
CA PHE A 299 3.51 26.64 6.72
C PHE A 299 4.83 26.00 7.13
N LYS A 300 4.94 24.68 6.90
CA LYS A 300 6.19 23.95 7.06
C LYS A 300 6.61 23.44 5.69
N CYS A 301 7.51 24.13 5.02
CA CYS A 301 7.91 23.79 3.67
C CYS A 301 9.44 23.74 3.56
N GLU A 302 9.91 22.92 2.65
CA GLU A 302 11.32 22.76 2.30
C GLU A 302 11.46 22.96 0.79
N ASN A 303 12.64 23.40 0.33
CA ASN A 303 12.87 23.53 -1.10
C ASN A 303 12.64 22.17 -1.80
N ASP A 304 11.88 22.19 -2.89
CA ASP A 304 11.53 20.98 -3.64
C ASP A 304 12.75 20.37 -4.38
N ASP A 305 13.82 21.15 -4.58
CA ASP A 305 15.14 20.62 -4.92
C ASP A 305 15.93 20.33 -3.63
N GLU A 306 16.01 19.05 -3.26
CA GLU A 306 16.73 18.55 -2.08
C GLU A 306 18.21 18.97 -2.02
N LYS A 307 18.79 19.45 -3.14
CA LYS A 307 20.17 19.98 -3.18
C LYS A 307 20.28 21.41 -2.64
N ILE A 308 19.17 22.12 -2.53
CA ILE A 308 19.10 23.48 -2.00
C ILE A 308 18.74 23.37 -0.52
N THR A 309 19.75 23.62 0.33
CA THR A 309 19.59 23.54 1.79
C THR A 309 19.38 24.91 2.44
N ASP A 310 19.54 26.00 1.69
CA ASP A 310 19.30 27.36 2.16
C ASP A 310 17.79 27.66 2.12
N ASN A 311 17.21 27.89 3.30
CA ASN A 311 15.80 28.19 3.48
C ASN A 311 15.56 29.64 3.97
N SER A 312 16.58 30.50 3.97
CA SER A 312 16.49 31.87 4.51
C SER A 312 15.34 32.69 3.92
N ASP A 313 15.12 32.61 2.62
CA ASP A 313 14.00 33.30 1.93
C ASP A 313 12.62 32.84 2.45
N PHE A 314 12.45 31.53 2.69
CA PHE A 314 11.22 30.99 3.25
C PHE A 314 11.08 31.33 4.74
N GLU A 315 12.17 31.35 5.50
CA GLU A 315 12.17 31.78 6.90
C GLU A 315 11.75 33.25 7.04
N GLU A 316 12.26 34.15 6.19
CA GLU A 316 11.84 35.55 6.12
C GLU A 316 10.35 35.68 5.79
N PHE A 317 9.84 34.87 4.85
CA PHE A 317 8.41 34.83 4.55
C PHE A 317 7.56 34.46 5.77
N ILE A 318 7.94 33.42 6.51
CA ILE A 318 7.21 33.00 7.71
C ILE A 318 7.26 34.08 8.78
N GLU A 319 8.40 34.75 8.97
CA GLU A 319 8.52 35.87 9.91
C GLU A 319 7.60 37.03 9.54
N LYS A 320 7.56 37.43 8.25
CA LYS A 320 6.62 38.46 7.76
C LYS A 320 5.18 38.04 7.99
N LEU A 321 4.83 36.80 7.66
CA LEU A 321 3.48 36.26 7.82
C LEU A 321 3.03 36.18 9.29
N GLN A 322 3.94 35.97 10.23
CA GLN A 322 3.65 35.96 11.68
C GLN A 322 3.42 37.36 12.26
N ASN A 323 4.07 38.38 11.68
CA ASN A 323 4.07 39.75 12.19
C ASN A 323 3.11 40.70 11.47
N VAL A 324 2.50 40.27 10.36
CA VAL A 324 1.56 41.05 9.55
C VAL A 324 0.32 41.46 10.33
N LYS A 325 -0.14 42.70 10.17
CA LYS A 325 -1.23 43.28 10.98
C LYS A 325 -2.45 43.69 10.17
N SER A 326 -2.30 43.85 8.85
CA SER A 326 -3.40 44.24 7.98
C SER A 326 -3.40 43.45 6.67
N ARG A 327 -4.53 43.50 5.95
CA ARG A 327 -4.66 42.88 4.63
C ARG A 327 -3.73 43.55 3.62
N GLU A 328 -3.59 44.86 3.67
CA GLU A 328 -2.75 45.64 2.77
C GLU A 328 -1.28 45.24 2.91
N GLU A 329 -0.78 45.11 4.15
CA GLU A 329 0.58 44.61 4.42
C GLU A 329 0.76 43.18 3.90
N LEU A 330 -0.24 42.32 4.04
CA LEU A 330 -0.18 40.94 3.54
C LEU A 330 -0.11 40.89 2.00
N GLU A 331 -0.87 41.75 1.32
CA GLU A 331 -0.91 41.83 -0.14
C GLU A 331 0.41 42.29 -0.77
N GLU A 332 1.30 42.94 0.00
CA GLU A 332 2.62 43.35 -0.48
C GLU A 332 3.55 42.16 -0.78
N PHE A 333 3.37 41.04 -0.10
CA PHE A 333 4.27 39.88 -0.22
C PHE A 333 3.56 38.53 -0.40
N PHE A 334 2.23 38.48 -0.43
CA PHE A 334 1.46 37.24 -0.56
C PHE A 334 0.25 37.41 -1.49
N ASP A 335 0.00 36.42 -2.35
CA ASP A 335 -1.15 36.44 -3.27
C ASP A 335 -2.47 36.12 -2.55
N VAL A 336 -2.97 37.12 -1.81
CA VAL A 336 -4.22 37.04 -1.03
C VAL A 336 -5.42 36.68 -1.90
N LYS A 337 -5.50 37.24 -3.12
CA LYS A 337 -6.62 36.97 -4.03
C LYS A 337 -6.68 35.48 -4.41
N THR A 338 -5.56 34.92 -4.84
CA THR A 338 -5.47 33.48 -5.17
C THR A 338 -5.74 32.64 -3.94
N PHE A 339 -5.23 33.03 -2.77
CA PHE A 339 -5.45 32.33 -1.50
C PHE A 339 -6.94 32.24 -1.12
N ILE A 340 -7.68 33.36 -1.13
CA ILE A 340 -9.12 33.37 -0.78
C ILE A 340 -9.93 32.49 -1.75
N ARG A 341 -9.63 32.58 -3.05
CA ARG A 341 -10.29 31.76 -4.07
C ARG A 341 -10.01 30.27 -3.89
N TRP A 342 -8.78 29.89 -3.53
CA TRP A 342 -8.46 28.52 -3.14
C TRP A 342 -9.29 28.05 -1.95
N GLN A 343 -9.50 28.90 -0.93
CA GLN A 343 -10.30 28.51 0.23
C GLN A 343 -11.76 28.27 -0.14
N ALA A 344 -12.34 29.12 -1.00
CA ALA A 344 -13.69 28.93 -1.52
C ALA A 344 -13.82 27.60 -2.29
N ALA A 345 -12.88 27.29 -3.18
CA ALA A 345 -12.88 26.05 -3.94
C ALA A 345 -12.73 24.82 -3.03
N ARG A 346 -11.77 24.85 -2.09
CA ARG A 346 -11.57 23.78 -1.10
C ARG A 346 -12.82 23.49 -0.27
N TYR A 347 -13.52 24.55 0.14
CA TYR A 347 -14.79 24.42 0.87
C TYR A 347 -15.88 23.78 0.02
N LEU A 348 -16.09 24.30 -1.20
CA LEU A 348 -17.12 23.78 -2.10
C LEU A 348 -16.84 22.33 -2.50
N PHE A 349 -15.57 21.94 -2.65
CA PHE A 349 -15.19 20.60 -3.05
C PHE A 349 -15.09 19.62 -1.88
N GLY A 350 -15.04 20.11 -0.64
CA GLY A 350 -14.86 19.28 0.55
C GLY A 350 -13.49 18.62 0.60
N SER A 351 -12.43 19.41 0.47
CA SER A 351 -11.05 18.92 0.37
C SER A 351 -10.48 18.44 1.71
N LEU A 352 -10.80 17.19 2.09
CA LEU A 352 -10.51 16.60 3.40
C LEU A 352 -9.02 16.39 3.71
N ASP A 353 -8.17 16.25 2.69
CA ASP A 353 -6.72 16.12 2.90
C ASP A 353 -6.03 17.47 3.19
N HIS A 354 -6.73 18.57 2.92
CA HIS A 354 -6.29 19.93 3.23
C HIS A 354 -6.94 20.46 4.53
N ASP A 355 -7.97 19.81 5.08
CA ASP A 355 -8.82 20.25 6.20
C ASP A 355 -8.19 20.08 7.61
N LYS A 356 -7.17 19.24 7.80
CA LYS A 356 -6.63 18.95 9.14
C LYS A 356 -5.83 20.09 9.80
N GLY A 357 -5.94 21.32 9.34
CA GLY A 357 -5.21 22.45 9.91
C GLY A 357 -3.70 22.25 9.82
N LYS A 358 -3.18 21.70 8.72
CA LYS A 358 -1.74 21.46 8.60
C LYS A 358 -1.12 21.90 7.29
N ASN A 359 -1.90 22.58 6.42
CA ASN A 359 -1.45 23.04 5.10
C ASN A 359 -0.62 22.00 4.37
N THR A 360 -1.11 20.77 4.48
CA THR A 360 -0.56 19.61 3.84
C THR A 360 -0.92 19.67 2.37
N VAL A 361 0.00 19.18 1.53
CA VAL A 361 -0.28 18.98 0.10
C VAL A 361 -0.49 20.29 -0.67
N LEU A 362 0.48 21.19 -0.53
CA LEU A 362 0.62 22.40 -1.35
C LEU A 362 2.09 22.72 -1.59
N TYR A 363 2.35 23.53 -2.60
CA TYR A 363 3.62 24.21 -2.79
C TYR A 363 3.47 25.69 -2.49
N MET A 364 4.51 26.29 -1.91
CA MET A 364 4.70 27.73 -1.87
C MET A 364 5.71 28.10 -2.95
N PHE A 365 5.34 29.02 -3.83
CA PHE A 365 6.21 29.52 -4.88
C PHE A 365 6.49 31.01 -4.63
N HIS A 366 7.76 31.39 -4.50
CA HIS A 366 8.15 32.80 -4.46
C HIS A 366 8.36 33.31 -5.88
N ASN A 367 7.42 34.14 -6.35
CA ASN A 367 7.47 34.73 -7.68
C ASN A 367 8.43 35.92 -7.69
N GLU A 368 9.59 35.77 -8.30
CA GLU A 368 10.65 36.79 -8.29
C GLU A 368 10.30 38.03 -9.13
N ASN A 369 9.44 37.87 -10.13
CA ASN A 369 8.99 38.97 -10.98
C ASN A 369 8.03 39.90 -10.24
N LYS A 370 7.18 39.34 -9.37
CA LYS A 370 6.16 40.08 -8.60
C LYS A 370 6.56 40.34 -7.15
N LYS A 371 7.59 39.66 -6.65
CA LYS A 371 8.04 39.68 -5.24
C LYS A 371 6.94 39.27 -4.24
N ILE A 372 6.13 38.29 -4.64
CA ILE A 372 5.04 37.74 -3.81
C ILE A 372 5.12 36.22 -3.73
N TRP A 373 4.59 35.67 -2.64
CA TRP A 373 4.41 34.25 -2.41
C TRP A 373 3.05 33.78 -2.90
N VAL A 374 3.04 32.70 -3.69
CA VAL A 374 1.85 32.14 -4.32
C VAL A 374 1.61 30.72 -3.79
N PRO A 375 0.44 30.42 -3.19
CA PRO A 375 0.07 29.06 -2.80
C PRO A 375 -0.43 28.26 -4.01
N LEU A 376 0.07 27.03 -4.17
CA LEU A 376 -0.24 26.13 -5.27
C LEU A 376 -0.68 24.76 -4.73
N HIS A 377 -1.98 24.48 -4.76
CA HIS A 377 -2.54 23.24 -4.23
C HIS A 377 -2.45 22.08 -5.25
N TYR A 378 -2.31 20.85 -4.73
CA TYR A 378 -2.35 19.61 -5.50
C TYR A 378 -2.91 18.46 -4.66
N ASP A 379 -3.03 17.26 -5.26
CA ASP A 379 -3.56 16.00 -4.69
C ASP A 379 -5.01 16.16 -4.21
N PHE A 380 -5.95 15.93 -5.13
CA PHE A 380 -7.39 16.13 -4.90
C PHE A 380 -8.19 14.82 -4.95
N ASP A 381 -7.53 13.70 -4.69
CA ASP A 381 -8.12 12.36 -4.60
C ASP A 381 -9.13 12.24 -3.44
N MET A 382 -8.92 12.99 -2.34
CA MET A 382 -9.86 13.09 -1.20
C MET A 382 -10.85 14.28 -1.30
N ASN A 383 -11.17 14.73 -2.51
CA ASN A 383 -12.25 15.71 -2.73
C ASN A 383 -13.60 15.00 -2.89
N PHE A 384 -14.66 15.79 -2.95
CA PHE A 384 -16.00 15.37 -3.33
C PHE A 384 -16.54 14.17 -2.54
N GLY A 385 -16.37 14.22 -1.21
CA GLY A 385 -16.90 13.22 -0.29
C GLY A 385 -16.09 11.92 -0.23
N ASN A 386 -14.84 11.93 -0.71
CA ASN A 386 -13.99 10.74 -0.68
C ASN A 386 -13.01 10.68 0.49
N TYR A 387 -12.86 9.47 1.00
CA TYR A 387 -11.94 9.01 2.03
C TYR A 387 -12.16 9.64 3.42
N LYS A 388 -11.82 8.90 4.50
CA LYS A 388 -12.05 9.29 5.90
C LYS A 388 -13.55 9.45 6.25
N ILE A 389 -13.94 10.52 6.94
CA ILE A 389 -15.30 10.79 7.45
C ILE A 389 -15.80 12.12 6.84
N PRO A 390 -16.29 12.10 5.59
CA PRO A 390 -16.83 13.28 4.91
C PRO A 390 -18.13 13.79 5.54
N ASN A 391 -18.35 15.10 5.54
CA ASN A 391 -19.63 15.71 5.95
C ASN A 391 -19.95 16.95 5.10
N ALA A 392 -21.00 16.87 4.28
CA ALA A 392 -21.38 17.93 3.34
C ALA A 392 -22.05 19.15 4.00
N LYS A 393 -22.44 19.02 5.27
CA LYS A 393 -23.26 19.98 6.02
C LYS A 393 -22.43 20.73 7.06
N ARG A 394 -21.21 21.11 6.69
CA ARG A 394 -20.33 21.97 7.50
C ARG A 394 -20.26 23.34 6.89
N THR A 395 -20.28 24.37 7.74
CA THR A 395 -19.98 25.74 7.33
C THR A 395 -18.49 25.91 7.05
N PHE A 396 -18.14 26.90 6.25
CA PHE A 396 -16.78 27.31 5.94
C PHE A 396 -15.93 27.53 7.20
N THR A 397 -16.50 28.12 8.25
CA THR A 397 -15.78 28.33 9.52
C THR A 397 -15.54 27.05 10.32
N GLU A 398 -16.40 26.06 10.19
CA GLU A 398 -16.23 24.76 10.88
C GLU A 398 -15.21 23.88 10.18
N GLU A 399 -15.16 23.97 8.85
CA GLU A 399 -14.27 23.20 7.98
C GLU A 399 -12.94 23.97 7.79
N ILE A 400 -12.92 25.02 6.96
CA ILE A 400 -11.69 25.69 6.56
C ILE A 400 -11.09 26.60 7.66
N ALA A 401 -11.89 27.51 8.21
CA ALA A 401 -11.43 28.55 9.14
C ALA A 401 -11.61 28.15 10.62
N ASN A 402 -11.46 26.86 10.93
CA ASN A 402 -11.52 26.36 12.29
C ASN A 402 -10.39 26.95 13.16
N LYS A 403 -10.68 27.28 14.42
CA LYS A 403 -9.71 27.85 15.38
C LYS A 403 -8.49 26.97 15.65
N SER A 404 -8.60 25.66 15.42
CA SER A 404 -7.48 24.72 15.55
C SER A 404 -6.54 24.75 14.34
N ASN A 405 -6.90 25.44 13.26
CA ASN A 405 -6.07 25.59 12.08
C ASN A 405 -4.94 26.62 12.37
N PRO A 406 -3.66 26.30 12.14
CA PRO A 406 -2.54 27.23 12.27
C PRO A 406 -2.75 28.52 11.47
N LEU A 407 -3.40 28.49 10.31
CA LEU A 407 -3.72 29.71 9.53
C LEU A 407 -4.87 30.54 10.09
N TYR A 408 -5.50 30.15 11.21
CA TYR A 408 -6.59 30.91 11.81
C TYR A 408 -6.28 32.42 12.01
N PRO A 409 -5.06 32.85 12.40
CA PRO A 409 -4.71 34.27 12.44
C PRO A 409 -4.84 34.96 11.08
N ILE A 410 -4.46 34.29 9.98
CA ILE A 410 -4.57 34.82 8.62
C ILE A 410 -6.03 34.83 8.16
N TYR A 411 -6.79 33.77 8.44
CA TYR A 411 -8.23 33.76 8.16
C TYR A 411 -8.96 34.87 8.89
N LYS A 412 -8.62 35.12 10.16
CA LYS A 412 -9.19 36.20 10.95
C LYS A 412 -8.79 37.58 10.41
N LEU A 413 -7.53 37.77 10.03
CA LEU A 413 -7.05 39.02 9.41
C LEU A 413 -7.79 39.33 8.10
N LEU A 414 -8.12 38.30 7.33
CA LEU A 414 -8.92 38.40 6.10
C LEU A 414 -10.44 38.35 6.33
N ASN A 415 -10.90 38.31 7.60
CA ASN A 415 -12.31 38.19 7.99
C ASN A 415 -13.02 36.95 7.39
N LEU A 416 -12.28 35.88 7.12
CA LEU A 416 -12.79 34.58 6.62
C LEU A 416 -13.34 33.68 7.73
N ASP A 417 -13.11 34.02 9.01
CA ASP A 417 -13.73 33.35 10.15
C ASP A 417 -15.18 33.81 10.41
N ASN A 418 -15.76 34.57 9.49
CA ASN A 418 -17.13 35.03 9.48
C ASN A 418 -17.89 34.45 8.28
N ASN A 419 -18.88 33.59 8.54
CA ASN A 419 -19.72 33.00 7.48
C ASN A 419 -20.51 34.02 6.64
N ASN A 420 -20.60 35.28 7.07
CA ASN A 420 -21.25 36.36 6.32
C ASN A 420 -20.26 37.24 5.52
N ASN A 421 -19.01 36.80 5.32
CA ASN A 421 -18.03 37.55 4.54
C ASN A 421 -18.48 37.72 3.07
N GLU A 422 -18.72 38.96 2.65
CA GLU A 422 -19.29 39.28 1.34
C GLU A 422 -18.38 38.88 0.17
N GLU A 423 -17.06 39.03 0.31
CA GLU A 423 -16.08 38.66 -0.73
C GLU A 423 -16.07 37.14 -0.94
N LEU A 424 -16.02 36.37 0.15
CA LEU A 424 -16.08 34.91 0.12
C LEU A 424 -17.40 34.42 -0.49
N ILE A 425 -18.53 34.99 -0.05
CA ILE A 425 -19.85 34.66 -0.60
C ILE A 425 -19.91 35.00 -2.09
N SER A 426 -19.39 36.15 -2.52
CA SER A 426 -19.32 36.55 -3.92
C SER A 426 -18.52 35.56 -4.76
N ILE A 427 -17.34 35.15 -4.28
CA ILE A 427 -16.50 34.16 -4.97
C ILE A 427 -17.21 32.80 -5.06
N MET A 428 -17.83 32.33 -3.97
CA MET A 428 -18.59 31.07 -3.98
C MET A 428 -19.79 31.17 -4.93
N ASN A 429 -20.49 32.31 -4.94
CA ASN A 429 -21.61 32.56 -5.84
C ASN A 429 -21.17 32.49 -7.31
N ASP A 430 -20.04 33.09 -7.66
CA ASP A 430 -19.48 33.01 -9.01
C ASP A 430 -19.14 31.58 -9.39
N MET A 431 -18.53 30.80 -8.49
CA MET A 431 -18.17 29.40 -8.74
C MET A 431 -19.41 28.52 -8.97
N VAL A 432 -20.44 28.65 -8.11
CA VAL A 432 -21.67 27.85 -8.25
C VAL A 432 -22.48 28.25 -9.48
N THR A 433 -22.57 29.54 -9.81
CA THR A 433 -23.35 29.98 -10.97
C THR A 433 -22.66 29.74 -12.31
N SER A 434 -21.33 29.63 -12.34
CA SER A 434 -20.56 29.40 -13.57
C SER A 434 -20.41 27.92 -13.91
N TYR A 435 -19.61 27.17 -13.15
CA TYR A 435 -19.22 25.79 -13.50
C TYR A 435 -19.55 24.75 -12.44
N TYR A 436 -19.56 25.12 -11.15
CA TYR A 436 -19.86 24.19 -10.05
C TYR A 436 -21.36 24.13 -9.75
N ASN A 437 -22.14 23.73 -10.75
CA ASN A 437 -23.55 23.41 -10.58
C ASN A 437 -23.95 22.08 -11.24
N PRO A 438 -24.96 21.37 -10.71
CA PRO A 438 -25.32 20.05 -11.19
C PRO A 438 -25.64 19.95 -12.69
N PHE A 439 -26.15 21.01 -13.35
CA PHE A 439 -26.39 20.99 -14.80
C PHE A 439 -25.12 20.86 -15.63
N ILE A 440 -23.97 21.25 -15.09
CA ILE A 440 -22.67 21.16 -15.76
C ILE A 440 -21.89 19.96 -15.21
N VAL A 441 -21.83 19.84 -13.88
CA VAL A 441 -21.00 18.82 -13.22
C VAL A 441 -21.48 17.41 -13.53
N PHE A 442 -22.79 17.16 -13.59
CA PHE A 442 -23.29 15.79 -13.77
C PHE A 442 -23.10 15.27 -15.19
N PRO A 443 -23.46 16.01 -16.26
CA PRO A 443 -23.11 15.60 -17.61
C PRO A 443 -21.59 15.42 -17.80
N ARG A 444 -20.77 16.22 -17.10
CA ARG A 444 -19.32 16.05 -17.10
C ARG A 444 -18.91 14.71 -16.48
N ILE A 445 -19.43 14.38 -15.30
CA ILE A 445 -19.20 13.08 -14.64
C ILE A 445 -19.63 11.94 -15.55
N ASP A 446 -20.84 11.99 -16.12
CA ASP A 446 -21.38 10.95 -17.00
C ASP A 446 -20.56 10.78 -18.28
N LYS A 447 -20.01 11.87 -18.81
CA LYS A 447 -19.12 11.85 -19.97
C LYS A 447 -17.79 11.18 -19.61
N ILE A 448 -17.18 11.53 -18.47
CA ILE A 448 -15.92 10.90 -18.02
C ILE A 448 -16.14 9.43 -17.68
N LYS A 449 -17.18 9.10 -16.89
CA LYS A 449 -17.53 7.72 -16.50
C LYS A 449 -17.61 6.81 -17.71
N ARG A 450 -18.42 7.18 -18.71
CA ARG A 450 -18.57 6.40 -19.95
C ARG A 450 -17.27 6.32 -20.75
N PHE A 451 -16.44 7.36 -20.73
CA PHE A 451 -15.17 7.37 -21.44
C PHE A 451 -14.15 6.41 -20.82
N ILE A 452 -14.09 6.32 -19.48
CA ILE A 452 -13.08 5.53 -18.78
C ILE A 452 -13.54 4.11 -18.42
N ALA A 453 -14.83 3.80 -18.52
CA ALA A 453 -15.43 2.54 -18.08
C ALA A 453 -14.65 1.29 -18.54
N ASP A 454 -14.40 1.16 -19.84
CA ASP A 454 -13.69 -0.01 -20.39
C ASP A 454 -12.24 -0.12 -19.85
N TYR A 455 -11.57 1.00 -19.60
CA TYR A 455 -10.22 1.01 -19.05
C TYR A 455 -10.19 0.68 -17.55
N VAL A 456 -11.19 1.14 -16.79
CA VAL A 456 -11.35 0.75 -15.40
C VAL A 456 -11.70 -0.73 -15.30
N TYR A 457 -12.55 -1.24 -16.19
CA TYR A 457 -12.86 -2.67 -16.29
C TYR A 457 -11.60 -3.50 -16.58
N GLU A 458 -10.79 -3.08 -17.56
CA GLU A 458 -9.50 -3.70 -17.87
C GLU A 458 -8.55 -3.70 -16.66
N ASP A 459 -8.50 -2.60 -15.90
CA ASP A 459 -7.67 -2.45 -14.70
C ASP A 459 -8.07 -3.35 -13.53
N HIS A 460 -9.32 -3.79 -13.50
CA HIS A 460 -9.89 -4.69 -12.48
C HIS A 460 -10.13 -6.10 -13.03
N THR A 461 -9.58 -6.41 -14.21
CA THR A 461 -9.60 -7.76 -14.78
C THR A 461 -8.26 -8.44 -14.53
N PRO A 462 -8.22 -9.64 -13.89
CA PRO A 462 -6.99 -10.37 -13.69
C PRO A 462 -6.27 -10.69 -15.01
N LEU A 463 -4.94 -10.58 -14.98
CA LEU A 463 -4.05 -11.05 -16.04
C LEU A 463 -4.02 -12.59 -16.07
N GLU A 464 -3.31 -13.18 -17.04
CA GLU A 464 -3.19 -14.63 -17.18
C GLU A 464 -2.60 -15.33 -15.94
N ASP A 465 -1.78 -14.61 -15.15
CA ASP A 465 -1.17 -15.11 -13.92
C ASP A 465 -2.08 -14.96 -12.68
N GLY A 466 -3.28 -14.41 -12.85
CA GLY A 466 -4.29 -14.21 -11.82
C GLY A 466 -4.16 -12.92 -11.01
N HIS A 467 -3.12 -12.10 -11.23
CA HIS A 467 -2.98 -10.81 -10.56
C HIS A 467 -3.66 -9.70 -11.34
N LEU A 468 -4.12 -8.67 -10.63
CA LEU A 468 -4.62 -7.46 -11.25
C LEU A 468 -3.44 -6.60 -11.78
N PRO A 469 -3.62 -5.87 -12.90
CA PRO A 469 -2.58 -5.04 -13.49
C PRO A 469 -1.90 -4.10 -12.49
N GLY A 470 -0.56 -4.14 -12.46
CA GLY A 470 0.29 -3.27 -11.64
C GLY A 470 0.13 -3.38 -10.13
N ARG A 471 -0.55 -4.43 -9.63
CA ARG A 471 -0.79 -4.65 -8.20
C ARG A 471 0.13 -5.73 -7.64
N PHE A 472 0.93 -5.35 -6.64
CA PHE A 472 1.78 -6.26 -5.88
C PHE A 472 1.05 -6.79 -4.66
N ALA A 473 1.29 -8.06 -4.32
CA ALA A 473 0.81 -8.63 -3.07
C ALA A 473 1.48 -7.95 -1.88
N ILE A 474 0.69 -7.53 -0.89
CA ILE A 474 1.17 -6.88 0.32
C ILE A 474 0.51 -7.50 1.57
N PRO A 475 1.23 -7.59 2.71
CA PRO A 475 0.69 -8.19 3.94
C PRO A 475 -0.33 -7.30 4.65
N ARG A 476 -0.31 -5.98 4.39
CA ARG A 476 -1.19 -5.00 5.02
C ARG A 476 -2.16 -4.44 4.00
N ALA A 477 -3.43 -4.79 4.18
CA ALA A 477 -4.54 -4.26 3.43
C ALA A 477 -4.63 -2.73 3.50
N LYS A 478 -4.88 -2.06 2.37
CA LYS A 478 -5.28 -0.64 2.33
C LYS A 478 -6.70 -0.52 1.81
N GLY A 479 -7.44 0.51 2.26
CA GLY A 479 -8.86 0.66 1.92
C GLY A 479 -9.13 0.79 0.42
N GLY A 480 -8.12 1.26 -0.32
CA GLY A 480 -8.15 1.39 -1.77
C GLY A 480 -7.80 0.13 -2.58
N ASP A 481 -7.27 -0.92 -1.94
CA ASP A 481 -6.87 -2.15 -2.64
C ASP A 481 -8.08 -3.02 -3.04
N PHE A 482 -9.26 -2.74 -2.49
CA PHE A 482 -10.43 -3.61 -2.58
C PHE A 482 -11.57 -3.07 -3.44
N PHE A 483 -11.41 -1.89 -4.04
CA PHE A 483 -12.44 -1.37 -4.92
C PHE A 483 -12.59 -2.27 -6.15
N THR A 484 -13.84 -2.55 -6.49
CA THR A 484 -14.23 -3.34 -7.64
C THR A 484 -14.67 -2.45 -8.79
N TYR A 485 -14.86 -3.03 -9.98
CA TYR A 485 -15.49 -2.31 -11.08
C TYR A 485 -16.93 -1.88 -10.77
N GLU A 486 -17.67 -2.67 -9.98
CA GLU A 486 -19.02 -2.31 -9.51
C GLU A 486 -18.97 -1.09 -8.57
N ASP A 487 -17.96 -1.02 -7.70
CA ASP A 487 -17.72 0.16 -6.86
C ASP A 487 -17.49 1.44 -7.69
N PHE A 488 -16.76 1.34 -8.80
CA PHE A 488 -16.60 2.46 -9.75
C PHE A 488 -17.94 2.91 -10.34
N GLU A 489 -18.75 1.96 -10.82
CA GLU A 489 -20.04 2.25 -11.43
C GLU A 489 -20.99 2.93 -10.45
N ASP A 490 -21.10 2.38 -9.24
CA ASP A 490 -22.09 2.77 -8.26
C ASP A 490 -21.68 4.00 -7.44
N ASN A 491 -20.38 4.11 -7.10
CA ASN A 491 -19.88 5.25 -6.35
C ASN A 491 -19.77 6.52 -7.19
N THR A 492 -19.72 6.40 -8.52
CA THR A 492 -19.87 7.58 -9.38
C THR A 492 -21.28 8.18 -9.27
N GLU A 493 -22.27 7.37 -8.86
CA GLU A 493 -23.66 7.77 -8.63
C GLU A 493 -23.91 8.14 -7.16
N PHE A 494 -24.71 7.35 -6.45
CA PHE A 494 -25.24 7.67 -5.12
C PHE A 494 -24.81 6.71 -4.02
N VAL A 495 -24.20 5.57 -4.38
CA VAL A 495 -23.83 4.53 -3.41
C VAL A 495 -22.62 4.96 -2.60
N THR A 496 -22.74 4.88 -1.28
CA THR A 496 -21.66 5.14 -0.33
C THR A 496 -20.90 3.85 -0.05
N ILE A 497 -19.58 3.87 -0.24
CA ILE A 497 -18.72 2.73 0.08
C ILE A 497 -18.03 2.98 1.41
N LYS A 498 -18.13 2.01 2.30
CA LYS A 498 -17.57 2.05 3.64
C LYS A 498 -16.67 0.84 3.86
N ASN A 499 -15.37 1.07 3.96
CA ASN A 499 -14.39 0.02 4.26
C ASN A 499 -13.93 0.15 5.71
N THR A 500 -14.02 -0.95 6.45
CA THR A 500 -13.48 -1.09 7.80
C THR A 500 -12.32 -2.06 7.79
N ILE A 501 -11.11 -1.58 8.07
CA ILE A 501 -9.89 -2.39 8.11
C ILE A 501 -9.49 -2.59 9.56
N TYR A 502 -9.44 -3.83 10.01
CA TYR A 502 -8.90 -4.18 11.32
C TYR A 502 -7.38 -4.09 11.25
N VAL A 503 -6.78 -3.28 12.13
CA VAL A 503 -5.31 -3.11 12.18
C VAL A 503 -4.65 -4.39 12.68
N ASP A 504 -5.35 -5.12 13.55
CA ASP A 504 -4.99 -6.42 14.11
C ASP A 504 -6.25 -7.14 14.64
N ASP A 505 -6.12 -8.43 14.94
CA ASP A 505 -7.23 -9.28 15.40
C ASP A 505 -7.47 -9.21 16.92
N ILE A 506 -6.72 -8.40 17.67
CA ILE A 506 -6.66 -8.43 19.14
C ILE A 506 -7.28 -7.17 19.74
N SER A 507 -6.85 -6.01 19.27
CA SER A 507 -7.11 -4.70 19.87
C SER A 507 -8.50 -4.16 19.55
N GLY A 508 -9.12 -4.68 18.48
CA GLY A 508 -10.35 -4.15 17.91
C GLY A 508 -10.18 -2.78 17.26
N VAL A 509 -8.95 -2.28 17.09
CA VAL A 509 -8.68 -1.00 16.42
C VAL A 509 -8.94 -1.15 14.93
N THR A 510 -9.75 -0.23 14.40
CA THR A 510 -10.10 -0.19 12.98
C THR A 510 -9.70 1.14 12.34
N ALA A 511 -9.31 1.07 11.08
CA ALA A 511 -9.24 2.21 10.18
C ALA A 511 -10.48 2.18 9.29
N GLU A 512 -11.31 3.22 9.39
CA GLU A 512 -12.52 3.37 8.58
C GLU A 512 -12.26 4.38 7.45
N THR A 513 -12.67 4.02 6.24
CA THR A 513 -12.65 4.91 5.08
C THR A 513 -14.01 4.92 4.42
N ILE A 514 -14.58 6.12 4.23
CA ILE A 514 -15.88 6.31 3.60
C ILE A 514 -15.68 7.09 2.30
N ALA A 515 -16.26 6.58 1.21
CA ALA A 515 -16.42 7.29 -0.06
C ALA A 515 -17.91 7.49 -0.32
N ILE A 516 -18.43 8.69 -0.05
CA ILE A 516 -19.82 9.03 -0.40
C ILE A 516 -19.94 9.05 -1.92
N GLY A 517 -21.06 8.53 -2.45
CA GLY A 517 -21.36 8.58 -3.89
C GLY A 517 -21.12 9.99 -4.46
N LEU A 518 -20.38 10.08 -5.56
CA LEU A 518 -19.86 11.35 -6.08
C LEU A 518 -20.99 12.36 -6.35
N LYS A 519 -22.06 11.93 -7.03
CA LYS A 519 -23.23 12.79 -7.29
C LYS A 519 -23.99 13.11 -5.99
N HIS A 520 -24.10 12.14 -5.08
CA HIS A 520 -24.73 12.36 -3.78
C HIS A 520 -24.01 13.47 -2.98
N TRP A 521 -22.68 13.41 -2.87
CA TRP A 521 -21.90 14.44 -2.18
C TRP A 521 -22.11 15.83 -2.79
N LEU A 522 -22.02 15.91 -4.13
CA LEU A 522 -22.15 17.16 -4.86
C LEU A 522 -23.52 17.81 -4.64
N ILE A 523 -24.60 17.02 -4.63
CA ILE A 523 -25.95 17.52 -4.34
C ILE A 523 -26.03 18.08 -2.91
N GLU A 524 -25.62 17.30 -1.92
CA GLU A 524 -25.78 17.69 -0.52
C GLU A 524 -24.93 18.92 -0.20
N ARG A 525 -23.69 18.98 -0.68
CA ARG A 525 -22.81 20.14 -0.49
C ARG A 525 -23.37 21.37 -1.19
N PHE A 526 -23.82 21.24 -2.42
CA PHE A 526 -24.39 22.34 -3.18
C PHE A 526 -25.67 22.89 -2.51
N LYS A 527 -26.63 22.02 -2.15
CA LYS A 527 -27.86 22.43 -1.42
C LYS A 527 -27.53 23.14 -0.12
N PHE A 528 -26.62 22.56 0.67
CA PHE A 528 -26.19 23.15 1.94
C PHE A 528 -25.59 24.54 1.71
N SER A 529 -24.57 24.67 0.86
CA SER A 529 -23.90 25.95 0.59
C SER A 529 -24.87 27.01 0.05
N CYS A 530 -25.77 26.66 -0.87
CA CYS A 530 -26.78 27.58 -1.39
C CYS A 530 -27.68 28.15 -0.27
N SER A 531 -28.17 27.29 0.61
CA SER A 531 -29.06 27.70 1.70
C SER A 531 -28.34 28.49 2.80
N THR A 532 -27.17 28.03 3.23
CA THR A 532 -26.38 28.64 4.32
C THR A 532 -25.85 30.02 3.95
N TYR A 533 -25.35 30.19 2.72
CA TYR A 533 -24.72 31.44 2.27
C TYR A 533 -25.62 32.30 1.39
N LYS A 534 -26.87 31.87 1.17
CA LYS A 534 -27.85 32.56 0.30
C LYS A 534 -27.31 32.81 -1.11
N LEU A 535 -26.60 31.84 -1.67
CA LEU A 535 -26.07 31.92 -3.03
C LEU A 535 -27.22 31.93 -4.04
N ASN A 536 -27.01 32.52 -5.21
CA ASN A 536 -28.02 32.55 -6.26
C ASN A 536 -28.15 31.18 -6.94
N CYS A 537 -28.89 30.27 -6.32
CA CYS A 537 -29.12 28.91 -6.83
C CYS A 537 -30.55 28.68 -7.34
N SER A 538 -31.38 29.74 -7.45
CA SER A 538 -32.79 29.66 -7.84
C SER A 538 -33.02 29.02 -9.22
N TYR A 539 -32.04 29.12 -10.12
CA TYR A 539 -32.06 28.45 -11.42
C TYR A 539 -32.12 26.92 -11.32
N MET A 540 -31.83 26.35 -10.14
CA MET A 540 -31.84 24.92 -9.85
C MET A 540 -33.15 24.43 -9.22
N ASP A 541 -34.10 25.30 -8.88
CA ASP A 541 -35.33 24.91 -8.17
C ASP A 541 -36.12 23.84 -8.93
N SER A 542 -36.14 23.92 -10.26
CA SER A 542 -36.78 22.90 -11.10
C SER A 542 -36.07 21.53 -11.03
N LEU A 543 -34.74 21.53 -10.96
CA LEU A 543 -33.95 20.29 -10.89
C LEU A 543 -34.06 19.67 -9.51
N PHE A 544 -33.99 20.45 -8.44
CA PHE A 544 -34.12 19.97 -7.06
C PHE A 544 -35.47 19.33 -6.77
N ASN A 545 -36.52 19.75 -7.46
CA ASN A 545 -37.86 19.17 -7.34
C ASN A 545 -38.08 17.98 -8.28
N SER A 546 -37.09 17.60 -9.11
CA SER A 546 -37.19 16.39 -9.92
C SER A 546 -36.94 15.16 -9.04
N PRO A 547 -37.66 14.03 -9.25
CA PRO A 547 -37.50 12.81 -8.46
C PRO A 547 -36.05 12.33 -8.37
N TYR A 548 -35.26 12.50 -9.44
CA TYR A 548 -33.84 12.15 -9.48
C TYR A 548 -32.98 12.91 -8.45
N PHE A 549 -33.40 14.11 -8.02
CA PHE A 549 -32.66 14.98 -7.08
C PHE A 549 -33.31 15.15 -5.71
N SER A 550 -34.60 14.82 -5.58
CA SER A 550 -35.35 14.87 -4.32
C SER A 550 -35.59 13.51 -3.69
N GLU A 551 -35.54 12.42 -4.48
CA GLU A 551 -35.96 11.07 -4.07
C GLU A 551 -34.90 10.01 -4.39
N TYR A 552 -33.60 10.36 -4.38
CA TYR A 552 -32.54 9.36 -4.51
C TYR A 552 -32.42 8.53 -3.22
N GLU A 553 -32.26 7.22 -3.39
CA GLU A 553 -31.93 6.32 -2.30
C GLU A 553 -30.43 6.33 -2.06
N VAL A 554 -30.04 6.51 -0.81
CA VAL A 554 -28.64 6.41 -0.39
C VAL A 554 -28.41 4.99 0.09
N GLU A 555 -27.89 4.15 -0.80
CA GLU A 555 -27.41 2.84 -0.44
C GLU A 555 -26.00 2.94 0.18
N GLU A 556 -25.75 2.16 1.23
CA GLU A 556 -24.44 2.01 1.84
C GLU A 556 -23.94 0.58 1.66
N ARG A 557 -22.79 0.42 0.99
CA ARG A 557 -22.06 -0.84 0.87
C ARG A 557 -20.93 -0.84 1.88
N SER A 558 -20.99 -1.76 2.85
CA SER A 558 -19.99 -1.89 3.91
C SER A 558 -19.18 -3.17 3.76
N SER A 559 -17.85 -3.06 3.80
CA SER A 559 -16.92 -4.19 3.74
C SER A 559 -15.94 -4.19 4.92
N LYS A 560 -15.58 -5.38 5.40
CA LYS A 560 -14.67 -5.58 6.53
C LYS A 560 -13.46 -6.41 6.10
N TYR A 561 -12.27 -5.92 6.43
CA TYR A 561 -11.00 -6.54 6.04
C TYR A 561 -10.08 -6.70 7.24
N HIS A 562 -9.35 -7.82 7.29
CA HIS A 562 -8.32 -8.09 8.28
C HIS A 562 -6.97 -8.13 7.56
N ASN A 563 -5.92 -7.56 8.16
CA ASN A 563 -4.58 -7.73 7.57
C ASN A 563 -4.11 -9.18 7.74
N GLY A 564 -3.10 -9.56 6.96
CA GLY A 564 -2.39 -10.82 7.18
C GLY A 564 -1.37 -10.72 8.33
N GLY A 565 -0.46 -11.69 8.37
CA GLY A 565 0.63 -11.69 9.35
C GLY A 565 0.23 -12.18 10.75
N CYS A 566 1.06 -11.88 11.74
CA CYS A 566 0.90 -12.30 13.12
C CYS A 566 -0.32 -11.63 13.74
N LYS A 567 -1.30 -12.43 14.15
CA LYS A 567 -2.56 -11.96 14.77
C LYS A 567 -3.19 -10.80 13.98
N GLY A 568 -3.13 -10.88 12.65
CA GLY A 568 -3.70 -9.89 11.75
C GLY A 568 -3.03 -8.52 11.78
N SER A 569 -1.82 -8.38 12.33
CA SER A 569 -1.13 -7.07 12.48
C SER A 569 -0.53 -6.50 11.18
N GLY A 570 -0.51 -7.28 10.10
CA GLY A 570 0.21 -6.96 8.87
C GLY A 570 1.74 -7.08 8.99
N TYR A 571 2.26 -7.64 10.08
CA TYR A 571 3.68 -7.93 10.30
C TYR A 571 3.89 -9.39 10.69
N ALA A 572 5.09 -9.91 10.49
CA ALA A 572 5.49 -11.25 10.92
C ALA A 572 5.43 -11.45 12.44
N CYS A 573 5.27 -12.69 12.91
CA CYS A 573 5.55 -13.03 14.31
C CYS A 573 7.06 -13.13 14.49
N CYS A 574 7.59 -12.67 15.62
CA CYS A 574 8.98 -12.92 15.98
C CYS A 574 9.20 -14.43 16.14
N LYS A 575 10.27 -14.96 15.55
CA LYS A 575 10.63 -16.37 15.54
C LYS A 575 11.56 -16.75 16.68
N PHE A 576 12.41 -15.84 17.14
CA PHE A 576 13.40 -16.11 18.19
C PHE A 576 12.88 -15.68 19.56
N ASN A 577 12.96 -16.59 20.54
CA ASN A 577 12.66 -16.31 21.95
C ASN A 577 13.64 -15.32 22.60
N THR A 578 14.79 -15.08 21.97
CA THR A 578 15.78 -14.08 22.39
C THR A 578 15.46 -12.68 21.88
N THR A 579 14.40 -12.50 21.09
CA THR A 579 14.08 -11.21 20.49
C THR A 579 13.68 -10.20 21.56
N THR A 580 14.43 -9.10 21.61
CA THR A 580 14.21 -8.04 22.59
C THR A 580 13.07 -7.12 22.17
N VAL A 581 12.23 -6.76 23.14
CA VAL A 581 11.20 -5.74 22.93
C VAL A 581 11.85 -4.40 22.58
N THR A 582 11.52 -3.88 21.41
CA THR A 582 11.97 -2.57 20.90
C THR A 582 10.92 -1.50 21.18
N THR A 583 9.64 -1.84 21.03
CA THR A 583 8.52 -0.92 21.32
C THR A 583 7.28 -1.73 21.72
N THR A 584 6.30 -1.05 22.32
CA THR A 584 5.01 -1.63 22.70
C THR A 584 3.91 -0.65 22.32
N ASP A 585 2.84 -1.16 21.74
CA ASP A 585 1.62 -0.41 21.47
C ASP A 585 0.39 -1.22 21.91
N TYR A 586 -0.79 -0.82 21.46
CA TYR A 586 -2.04 -1.51 21.78
C TYR A 586 -2.16 -2.90 21.12
N THR A 587 -1.41 -3.17 20.05
CA THR A 587 -1.37 -4.48 19.36
C THR A 587 -0.55 -5.47 20.19
N GLY A 588 0.54 -5.01 20.80
CA GLY A 588 1.38 -5.83 21.66
C GLY A 588 2.83 -5.34 21.74
N LYS A 589 3.72 -6.26 22.08
CA LYS A 589 5.17 -6.02 22.14
C LYS A 589 5.80 -6.32 20.78
N TRP A 590 6.69 -5.44 20.35
CA TRP A 590 7.33 -5.51 19.04
C TRP A 590 8.82 -5.73 19.18
N GLY A 591 9.36 -6.63 18.36
CA GLY A 591 10.79 -6.88 18.21
C GLY A 591 11.29 -6.52 16.81
N ILE A 592 12.58 -6.74 16.59
CA ILE A 592 13.20 -6.63 15.26
C ILE A 592 13.95 -7.92 14.95
N GLU A 593 13.58 -8.56 13.84
CA GLU A 593 14.24 -9.73 13.28
C GLU A 593 14.41 -9.52 11.78
N GLY A 594 15.53 -9.94 11.19
CA GLY A 594 15.69 -9.76 9.74
C GLY A 594 15.67 -8.30 9.27
N LEU A 595 16.04 -7.36 10.15
CA LEU A 595 15.92 -5.91 9.93
C LEU A 595 14.48 -5.41 9.76
N ARG A 596 13.46 -6.22 10.09
CA ARG A 596 12.04 -5.86 10.03
C ARG A 596 11.40 -5.95 11.40
N TYR A 597 10.37 -5.14 11.62
CA TYR A 597 9.52 -5.27 12.80
C TYR A 597 8.75 -6.59 12.78
N CYS A 598 8.65 -7.21 13.94
CA CYS A 598 7.83 -8.41 14.15
C CYS A 598 7.05 -8.28 15.47
N LEU A 599 5.87 -8.88 15.52
CA LEU A 599 5.05 -8.93 16.73
C LEU A 599 5.50 -10.12 17.60
N ILE A 600 5.75 -9.87 18.88
CA ILE A 600 6.10 -10.91 19.86
C ILE A 600 4.80 -11.55 20.34
N ASP A 601 4.61 -12.82 19.98
CA ASP A 601 3.42 -13.58 20.37
C ASP A 601 3.68 -14.39 21.65
N GLU A 602 3.34 -13.79 22.80
CA GLU A 602 3.49 -14.41 24.12
C GLU A 602 2.66 -15.71 24.27
N ASP A 603 1.53 -15.83 23.55
CA ASP A 603 0.69 -17.03 23.57
C ASP A 603 1.36 -18.17 22.80
N ALA A 604 2.01 -17.87 21.67
CA ALA A 604 2.80 -18.84 20.92
C ALA A 604 4.04 -19.28 21.71
N GLU A 605 4.69 -18.39 22.47
CA GLU A 605 5.80 -18.77 23.36
C GLU A 605 5.33 -19.66 24.51
N ALA A 606 4.20 -19.32 25.16
CA ALA A 606 3.62 -20.14 26.21
C ALA A 606 3.11 -21.49 25.69
N ASN A 607 2.61 -21.56 24.45
CA ASN A 607 2.16 -22.80 23.82
C ASN A 607 3.32 -23.64 23.29
N LYS A 608 4.39 -23.05 22.76
CA LYS A 608 5.65 -23.76 22.45
C LYS A 608 6.28 -24.33 23.71
N ALA A 609 6.31 -23.57 24.82
CA ALA A 609 6.78 -24.08 26.11
C ALA A 609 5.90 -25.25 26.60
N LYS A 610 4.57 -25.17 26.44
CA LYS A 610 3.64 -26.27 26.77
C LYS A 610 3.72 -27.46 25.81
N GLU A 611 4.05 -27.26 24.54
CA GLU A 611 4.28 -28.32 23.54
C GLU A 611 5.64 -28.99 23.72
N GLU A 612 6.69 -28.25 24.07
CA GLU A 612 7.99 -28.79 24.48
C GLU A 612 7.86 -29.54 25.82
N GLU A 613 7.01 -29.06 26.73
CA GLU A 613 6.67 -29.74 27.98
C GLU A 613 5.77 -30.98 27.74
N LYS A 614 4.80 -30.93 26.80
CA LYS A 614 4.01 -32.10 26.34
C LYS A 614 4.84 -33.11 25.54
N MET A 615 5.82 -32.66 24.77
CA MET A 615 6.75 -33.54 24.04
C MET A 615 7.80 -34.14 24.99
N SER A 616 8.05 -33.50 26.13
CA SER A 616 8.77 -34.07 27.27
C SER A 616 7.93 -35.06 28.10
N THR A 617 6.59 -34.93 28.13
CA THR A 617 5.72 -35.66 29.08
C THR A 617 4.64 -36.58 28.49
N THR A 618 4.44 -36.68 27.16
CA THR A 618 3.36 -37.53 26.58
C THR A 618 3.77 -38.61 25.57
N THR A 619 5.05 -39.02 25.49
CA THR A 619 5.45 -40.25 24.77
C THR A 619 6.53 -41.06 25.49
N LYS A 620 6.47 -41.12 26.83
CA LYS A 620 7.38 -41.96 27.61
C LYS A 620 6.65 -43.03 28.41
N GLU A 621 6.38 -44.15 27.75
CA GLU A 621 6.91 -45.40 28.29
C GLU A 621 7.61 -46.16 27.12
N GLY A 622 8.84 -46.61 27.37
CA GLY A 622 9.73 -47.20 26.37
C GLY A 622 11.14 -46.60 26.40
N ASN A 623 12.08 -47.19 25.67
CA ASN A 623 13.49 -46.79 25.64
C ASN A 623 13.81 -45.75 24.55
N CYS A 624 12.82 -45.35 23.72
CA CYS A 624 13.05 -44.38 22.64
C CYS A 624 13.59 -43.00 23.11
N PRO A 625 13.11 -42.37 24.19
CA PRO A 625 13.64 -41.07 24.62
C PRO A 625 15.14 -41.11 24.94
N THR A 626 15.63 -42.26 25.39
CA THR A 626 17.04 -42.52 25.65
C THR A 626 17.83 -42.74 24.36
N LEU A 627 17.19 -43.32 23.33
CA LEU A 627 17.80 -43.61 22.03
C LEU A 627 17.80 -42.43 21.06
N ILE A 628 16.85 -41.50 21.16
CA ILE A 628 16.90 -40.20 20.45
C ILE A 628 18.19 -39.46 20.80
N ARG A 629 18.59 -39.47 22.08
CA ARG A 629 19.86 -38.89 22.56
C ARG A 629 21.11 -39.60 22.03
N LYS A 630 20.95 -40.82 21.49
CA LYS A 630 22.03 -41.59 20.85
C LYS A 630 21.95 -41.56 19.32
N GLY A 631 21.10 -40.70 18.74
CA GLY A 631 20.98 -40.50 17.30
C GLY A 631 20.01 -41.45 16.58
N TYR A 632 19.13 -42.15 17.31
CA TYR A 632 18.14 -43.06 16.71
C TYR A 632 16.71 -42.53 16.90
N PRO A 633 15.92 -42.34 15.83
CA PRO A 633 14.53 -41.88 15.93
C PRO A 633 13.62 -42.95 16.59
N CYS A 634 12.41 -42.60 17.02
CA CYS A 634 11.44 -43.61 17.48
C CYS A 634 10.88 -44.43 16.32
N CYS A 635 10.57 -45.70 16.59
CA CYS A 635 9.79 -46.53 15.69
C CYS A 635 8.35 -46.02 15.64
N THR A 636 7.85 -45.78 14.42
CA THR A 636 6.55 -45.14 14.17
C THR A 636 5.47 -46.16 13.79
N LYS A 637 5.85 -47.32 13.27
CA LYS A 637 4.92 -48.38 12.87
C LYS A 637 4.61 -49.23 14.10
N LYS A 638 3.30 -49.43 14.35
CA LYS A 638 2.81 -50.28 15.44
C LYS A 638 3.20 -51.76 15.27
N THR A 639 3.49 -52.16 14.03
CA THR A 639 3.89 -53.52 13.64
C THR A 639 5.39 -53.78 13.72
N SER A 640 6.19 -52.79 14.11
CA SER A 640 7.64 -52.94 14.19
C SER A 640 8.04 -53.87 15.32
N ASN A 641 8.81 -54.90 14.96
CA ASN A 641 9.32 -55.86 15.90
C ASN A 641 10.59 -55.35 16.58
N VAL A 642 10.92 -55.91 17.74
CA VAL A 642 12.24 -55.73 18.34
C VAL A 642 13.23 -56.53 17.50
N ASN A 643 14.10 -55.84 16.77
CA ASN A 643 15.13 -56.44 15.92
C ASN A 643 16.44 -56.67 16.66
N TYR A 644 16.74 -55.87 17.69
CA TYR A 644 17.97 -55.97 18.47
C TYR A 644 17.77 -55.46 19.89
N ILE A 645 18.41 -56.10 20.87
CA ILE A 645 18.44 -55.65 22.27
C ILE A 645 19.91 -55.50 22.69
N SER A 646 20.29 -54.30 23.12
CA SER A 646 21.65 -54.02 23.59
C SER A 646 21.93 -54.63 24.97
N LYS A 647 23.22 -54.70 25.34
CA LYS A 647 23.67 -55.15 26.67
C LYS A 647 23.07 -54.35 27.84
N ASN A 648 22.60 -53.12 27.59
CA ASN A 648 22.01 -52.24 28.60
C ASN A 648 20.47 -52.31 28.61
N GLY A 649 19.88 -53.24 27.85
CA GLY A 649 18.43 -53.42 27.77
C GLY A 649 17.72 -52.51 26.75
N ASP A 650 18.43 -51.63 26.03
CA ASP A 650 17.82 -50.81 24.97
C ASP A 650 17.37 -51.71 23.80
N GLN A 651 16.11 -51.58 23.41
CA GLN A 651 15.45 -52.29 22.31
C GLN A 651 15.37 -51.43 21.05
N TYR A 652 15.76 -52.01 19.91
CA TYR A 652 15.78 -51.34 18.62
C TYR A 652 14.88 -52.10 17.64
N GLY A 653 14.05 -51.35 16.92
CA GLY A 653 13.36 -51.81 15.72
C GLY A 653 14.05 -51.32 14.46
N TYR A 654 13.56 -51.76 13.31
CA TYR A 654 14.11 -51.37 12.02
C TYR A 654 12.99 -50.95 11.06
N GLU A 655 12.97 -49.67 10.69
CA GLU A 655 11.96 -49.06 9.82
C GLU A 655 12.64 -48.27 8.72
N ASN A 656 12.14 -48.37 7.48
CA ASN A 656 12.61 -47.55 6.34
C ASN A 656 14.14 -47.55 6.19
N ASN A 657 14.76 -48.73 6.31
CA ASN A 657 16.21 -48.95 6.27
C ASN A 657 17.03 -48.22 7.34
N LYS A 658 16.41 -47.82 8.46
CA LYS A 658 17.08 -47.17 9.60
C LYS A 658 16.70 -47.85 10.91
N TRP A 659 17.63 -47.84 11.87
CA TRP A 659 17.37 -48.29 13.23
C TRP A 659 16.56 -47.26 13.99
N CYS A 660 15.57 -47.71 14.76
CA CYS A 660 14.70 -46.86 15.54
C CYS A 660 14.48 -47.42 16.96
N GLY A 661 14.17 -46.58 17.93
CA GLY A 661 13.89 -46.98 19.31
C GLY A 661 12.46 -47.47 19.48
N ILE A 662 12.30 -48.63 20.13
CA ILE A 662 10.98 -49.21 20.42
C ILE A 662 10.28 -48.38 21.52
N THR A 663 8.97 -48.23 21.39
CA THR A 663 8.09 -47.57 22.36
C THR A 663 6.96 -48.51 22.77
N THR A 664 6.11 -48.10 23.71
CA THR A 664 4.93 -48.88 24.13
C THR A 664 3.88 -49.08 23.03
N ILE A 665 3.99 -48.41 21.88
CA ILE A 665 3.04 -48.57 20.76
C ILE A 665 3.33 -49.82 19.90
N GLN A 666 4.46 -50.51 20.10
CA GLN A 666 4.83 -51.74 19.40
C GLN A 666 4.46 -53.00 20.22
N CYS A 667 3.35 -53.65 19.85
CA CYS A 667 2.86 -54.89 20.46
C CYS A 667 3.03 -56.10 19.54
N PRO A 668 3.14 -57.34 20.08
CA PRO A 668 3.18 -58.53 19.25
C PRO A 668 1.83 -58.72 18.52
N ASN A 669 1.89 -59.08 17.24
CA ASN A 669 0.74 -59.15 16.32
C ASN A 669 -0.41 -60.05 16.82
N PHE A 670 -1.38 -59.45 17.50
CA PHE A 670 -2.73 -59.98 17.69
C PHE A 670 -3.73 -58.89 17.31
N GLY A 671 -4.55 -59.15 16.29
CA GLY A 671 -5.33 -58.14 15.57
C GLY A 671 -6.24 -57.25 16.42
N SER A 672 -6.47 -56.02 15.94
CA SER A 672 -7.45 -55.01 16.38
C SER A 672 -7.47 -54.56 17.86
N VAL A 673 -6.70 -55.16 18.76
CA VAL A 673 -6.66 -54.76 20.18
C VAL A 673 -5.54 -53.75 20.45
N ARG A 674 -5.85 -52.69 21.21
CA ARG A 674 -4.93 -51.60 21.57
C ARG A 674 -3.86 -52.07 22.58
N CYS A 675 -2.65 -51.49 22.49
CA CYS A 675 -1.58 -51.68 23.48
C CYS A 675 -1.90 -50.98 24.81
N CYS A 676 -1.61 -51.62 25.95
CA CYS A 676 -1.68 -50.96 27.25
C CYS A 676 -0.60 -49.88 27.35
N GLU A 677 -0.97 -48.73 27.91
CA GLU A 677 -0.01 -47.66 28.25
C GLU A 677 0.86 -48.05 29.46
N HIS A 678 0.36 -48.93 30.34
CA HIS A 678 1.07 -49.40 31.53
C HIS A 678 1.38 -50.91 31.51
N CYS A 679 2.49 -51.31 32.14
CA CYS A 679 2.98 -52.70 32.15
C CYS A 679 2.31 -53.65 33.16
N LYS A 680 1.06 -53.39 33.60
CA LYS A 680 0.39 -54.24 34.59
C LYS A 680 -0.37 -55.39 33.93
N ILE A 681 0.14 -56.61 34.08
CA ILE A 681 -0.49 -57.83 33.57
C ILE A 681 -1.61 -58.27 34.51
N ILE A 682 -2.81 -58.47 33.96
CA ILE A 682 -4.02 -58.92 34.68
C ILE A 682 -4.43 -60.33 34.25
N SER A 683 -4.08 -60.76 33.04
CA SER A 683 -4.26 -62.14 32.57
C SER A 683 -3.15 -62.55 31.61
N SER A 684 -2.73 -63.83 31.69
CA SER A 684 -1.75 -64.44 30.78
C SER A 684 -2.33 -65.63 29.98
N GLU A 685 -3.64 -65.88 30.08
CA GLU A 685 -4.28 -66.93 29.27
C GLU A 685 -4.45 -66.45 27.82
N ASN A 686 -3.82 -67.16 26.88
CA ASN A 686 -3.80 -66.87 25.43
C ASN A 686 -3.19 -65.50 25.07
N GLY A 687 -2.15 -65.07 25.78
CA GLY A 687 -1.43 -63.80 25.60
C GLY A 687 -1.38 -63.00 26.89
N HIS A 688 -0.55 -61.95 26.94
CA HIS A 688 -0.43 -61.09 28.12
C HIS A 688 -1.30 -59.84 27.98
N TRP A 689 -2.22 -59.64 28.92
CA TRP A 689 -3.27 -58.62 28.84
C TRP A 689 -3.31 -57.74 30.08
N GLY A 690 -3.62 -56.46 29.88
CA GLY A 690 -3.96 -55.49 30.92
C GLY A 690 -5.37 -54.93 30.74
N ILE A 691 -5.79 -54.08 31.68
CA ILE A 691 -7.06 -53.35 31.64
C ILE A 691 -6.76 -51.89 31.95
N GLU A 692 -7.27 -50.98 31.12
CA GLU A 692 -7.15 -49.54 31.28
C GLU A 692 -8.50 -48.86 31.12
N VAL A 693 -8.72 -47.77 31.86
CA VAL A 693 -9.96 -46.99 31.78
C VAL A 693 -9.79 -45.91 30.72
N ILE A 694 -10.56 -45.99 29.63
CA ILE A 694 -10.55 -45.01 28.54
C ILE A 694 -11.96 -44.42 28.42
N ASN A 695 -12.07 -43.09 28.51
CA ASN A 695 -13.35 -42.37 28.52
C ASN A 695 -14.35 -42.91 29.57
N GLY A 696 -13.84 -43.33 30.74
CA GLY A 696 -14.65 -43.83 31.85
C GLY A 696 -15.10 -45.29 31.72
N VAL A 697 -14.60 -46.05 30.72
CA VAL A 697 -14.93 -47.47 30.51
C VAL A 697 -13.66 -48.32 30.58
N GLU A 698 -13.69 -49.41 31.36
CA GLU A 698 -12.61 -50.39 31.40
C GLU A 698 -12.51 -51.15 30.08
N GLN A 699 -11.35 -51.09 29.44
CA GLN A 699 -11.06 -51.76 28.18
C GLN A 699 -9.86 -52.68 28.31
N ARG A 700 -9.95 -53.86 27.71
CA ARG A 700 -8.86 -54.83 27.65
C ARG A 700 -7.83 -54.38 26.61
N CYS A 701 -6.56 -54.40 27.01
CA CYS A 701 -5.44 -54.01 26.16
C CYS A 701 -4.35 -55.09 26.17
N ALA A 702 -3.58 -55.17 25.09
CA ALA A 702 -2.44 -56.09 24.97
C ALA A 702 -1.19 -55.49 25.61
N ILE A 703 -0.42 -56.28 26.36
CA ILE A 703 0.81 -55.82 27.01
C ILE A 703 1.93 -55.74 25.97
N SER A 704 2.60 -54.58 25.90
CA SER A 704 3.63 -54.31 24.88
C SER A 704 4.87 -55.22 25.04
N ASN A 705 5.60 -55.43 23.94
CA ASN A 705 6.85 -56.23 23.97
C ASN A 705 7.89 -55.65 24.94
N TYR A 706 7.89 -54.32 25.11
CA TYR A 706 8.72 -53.64 26.10
C TYR A 706 8.35 -54.08 27.53
N CYS A 707 7.07 -54.14 27.86
CA CYS A 707 6.61 -54.57 29.18
C CYS A 707 6.88 -56.05 29.47
N LEU A 708 6.87 -56.92 28.45
CA LEU A 708 7.16 -58.36 28.62
C LEU A 708 8.64 -58.68 28.87
N SER A 709 9.51 -57.71 28.60
CA SER A 709 10.96 -57.85 28.79
C SER A 709 11.46 -57.32 30.13
N LYS A 710 10.57 -56.70 30.93
CA LYS A 710 10.79 -56.28 32.31
C LYS A 710 10.14 -57.28 33.26
#